data_AF-A0A4Q2DNX8-F1
#
_entry.id   AF-A0A4Q2DNX8-F1
#
_cell.length_a   1.000
_cell.length_b   1.000
_cell.length_c   1.000
_cell.angle_alpha   90.00
_cell.angle_beta   90.00
_cell.angle_gamma   90.00
#
_symmetry.space_group_name_H-M   'P 1'
#
loop_
_entity.id
_entity.type
_entity.pdbx_description
1 polymer ?
#
loop_
_entity_poly.entity_id
_entity_poly.type
_entity_poly.pdbx_seq_one_letter_code
_entity_poly.pdbx_strand_id
1 'polypeptide(L)'
;MLAIDPKFRAVQVLDHLCDYLERFSRLSFSLLEIFWWALLTGRWDHAPSLQARVLDFVHARLSETIPKTQHTPQPDKLDPSEGARGILTVHVLSKFFASAIFPCYRTEQAPNFLLRWTFKETREVLAPTQPHDLRWSGLLLLAKNMMKSSSFRPIQSSQNTPPATIRWQTILLLSGVETTLKQLDPADVSTPEAKSYLQTVANTLWKNWLQAESLQCPIDVKRAVISSFLKIAAAGANGSLLTECSRYCTDHKLWHWSPDGSPAMRRQALGLVAAYVYSSGKCQHLQVPQVFDHVVRLIPDRTSASDVVSLLIPLFLPHDVDRAHEFLLYARANGVEVSPEALVPVVIALSYDQQWDATISILGDRRFSSKQRETILIAILRIFQTSRYQTLDKTLAETLGRSLFQLYSTINPSPISKYPVRYFLGLLIAVDHGRLAVGILNRLFLITPSLFTQRCVRRWLVQLVQKGLPRQAGKLFRLSRRHFTLPQSIDLQRKLTAALFAANAHRRARKVVNRMPRGLRTTRRDRILRIAISRPLPNSYRTSKARLHTLKVMALVDRDPSPSPSTIQTAVTILTRQGRMSAARKLFLQHSASLDTKVSTVIGNIILHGYVFFRGSNTRRAIRHIFHMKDVLSEGTKFTYDRTTMNILIKAILNSKRLANPVMFRALFDHLNRLGYPASERWRRENGVPFSTDESAVLPPWADQLPPVSQPISFVRHVQPLYKMFIKAFYLDEDRAAAKCVVGILREEKALEIERREARSRSVREGVIRKQARERGEFLEEVE
;
A
#
# COMPACT_ATOMS: atom_id res chain seq x y z
N MET A 1 -1.76 33.46 -28.86
CA MET A 1 -3.21 33.52 -29.18
C MET A 1 -3.96 32.59 -28.23
N LEU A 2 -4.71 32.99 -27.21
CA LEU A 2 -4.96 34.28 -26.56
C LEU A 2 -5.11 33.95 -25.06
N ALA A 3 -4.52 34.79 -24.20
CA ALA A 3 -4.75 34.85 -22.76
C ALA A 3 -6.18 35.36 -22.48
N ILE A 4 -7.18 34.57 -22.88
CA ILE A 4 -8.59 34.85 -22.60
C ILE A 4 -8.86 34.40 -21.18
N ASP A 5 -9.38 35.29 -20.34
CA ASP A 5 -9.82 35.00 -18.99
C ASP A 5 -10.68 33.71 -19.01
N PRO A 6 -10.31 32.64 -18.26
CA PRO A 6 -11.07 31.40 -18.21
C PRO A 6 -12.56 31.63 -17.87
N LYS A 7 -12.90 32.75 -17.22
CA LYS A 7 -14.28 33.15 -16.93
C LYS A 7 -15.08 33.55 -18.18
N PHE A 8 -14.45 34.19 -19.16
CA PHE A 8 -15.12 34.57 -20.42
C PHE A 8 -15.38 33.33 -21.29
N ARG A 9 -14.47 32.35 -21.25
CA ARG A 9 -14.69 31.04 -21.90
C ARG A 9 -15.83 30.27 -21.27
N ALA A 10 -16.06 30.37 -19.96
CA ALA A 10 -17.16 29.70 -19.28
C ALA A 10 -18.54 30.15 -19.80
N VAL A 11 -18.71 31.45 -20.10
CA VAL A 11 -19.95 32.01 -20.67
C VAL A 11 -20.21 31.45 -22.08
N GLN A 12 -19.20 31.47 -22.95
CA GLN A 12 -19.31 30.92 -24.32
C GLN A 12 -19.58 29.40 -24.32
N VAL A 13 -18.90 28.67 -23.44
CA VAL A 13 -19.11 27.23 -23.27
C VAL A 13 -20.54 26.95 -22.80
N LEU A 14 -21.07 27.74 -21.86
CA LEU A 14 -22.43 27.55 -21.37
C LEU A 14 -23.48 27.84 -22.44
N ASP A 15 -23.26 28.86 -23.27
CA ASP A 15 -24.16 29.19 -24.39
C ASP A 15 -24.24 28.03 -25.41
N HIS A 16 -23.08 27.52 -25.84
CA HIS A 16 -23.01 26.33 -26.71
C HIS A 16 -23.59 25.07 -26.04
N LEU A 17 -23.39 24.92 -24.73
CA LEU A 17 -24.02 23.83 -23.99
C LEU A 17 -25.53 24.01 -23.98
N CYS A 18 -26.09 25.21 -23.82
CA CYS A 18 -27.54 25.43 -23.90
C CYS A 18 -28.11 25.01 -25.26
N ASP A 19 -27.46 25.39 -26.37
CA ASP A 19 -27.84 24.94 -27.72
C ASP A 19 -27.88 23.40 -27.83
N TYR A 20 -26.88 22.74 -27.25
CA TYR A 20 -26.79 21.28 -27.24
C TYR A 20 -27.85 20.66 -26.33
N LEU A 21 -28.06 21.24 -25.16
CA LEU A 21 -28.99 20.79 -24.13
C LEU A 21 -30.44 20.92 -24.59
N GLU A 22 -30.78 21.94 -25.36
CA GLU A 22 -32.11 22.08 -25.97
C GLU A 22 -32.41 20.95 -26.98
N ARG A 23 -31.38 20.40 -27.65
CA ARG A 23 -31.55 19.36 -28.68
C ARG A 23 -31.52 17.92 -28.14
N PHE A 24 -30.81 17.66 -27.03
CA PHE A 24 -30.52 16.30 -26.57
C PHE A 24 -31.04 16.02 -25.16
N SER A 25 -32.08 15.20 -25.02
CA SER A 25 -32.68 14.85 -23.72
C SER A 25 -31.73 14.10 -22.75
N ARG A 26 -30.72 13.39 -23.26
CA ARG A 26 -29.75 12.63 -22.46
C ARG A 26 -28.33 13.15 -22.68
N LEU A 27 -27.61 13.35 -21.59
CA LEU A 27 -26.23 13.84 -21.58
C LEU A 27 -25.30 12.84 -20.91
N SER A 28 -24.05 12.84 -21.32
CA SER A 28 -22.99 12.16 -20.57
C SER A 28 -22.68 12.91 -19.28
N PHE A 29 -22.26 12.18 -18.25
CA PHE A 29 -21.84 12.78 -16.97
C PHE A 29 -20.74 13.84 -17.14
N SER A 30 -19.79 13.62 -18.06
CA SER A 30 -18.70 14.57 -18.30
C SER A 30 -19.18 15.91 -18.86
N LEU A 31 -20.20 15.92 -19.74
CA LEU A 31 -20.76 17.18 -20.24
C LEU A 31 -21.50 17.95 -19.13
N LEU A 32 -22.12 17.22 -18.20
CA LEU A 32 -22.77 17.85 -17.04
C LEU A 32 -21.76 18.39 -16.03
N GLU A 33 -20.63 17.72 -15.82
CA GLU A 33 -19.53 18.29 -15.03
C GLU A 33 -19.04 19.61 -15.65
N ILE A 34 -18.93 19.70 -16.97
CA ILE A 34 -18.58 20.96 -17.66
C ILE A 34 -19.68 22.00 -17.48
N PHE A 35 -20.96 21.62 -17.59
CA PHE A 35 -22.09 22.51 -17.38
C PHE A 35 -22.09 23.12 -15.97
N TRP A 36 -21.96 22.29 -14.93
CA TRP A 36 -21.90 22.77 -13.55
C TRP A 36 -20.64 23.60 -13.27
N TRP A 37 -19.50 23.20 -13.83
CA TRP A 37 -18.26 23.97 -13.74
C TRP A 37 -18.41 25.35 -14.38
N ALA A 38 -18.98 25.42 -15.58
CA ALA A 38 -19.20 26.66 -16.31
C ALA A 38 -20.10 27.58 -15.47
N LEU A 39 -21.22 27.06 -14.95
CA LEU A 39 -22.15 27.75 -14.05
C LEU A 39 -21.46 28.37 -12.82
N LEU A 40 -20.48 27.69 -12.21
CA LEU A 40 -19.81 28.21 -11.02
C LEU A 40 -18.67 29.19 -11.34
N THR A 41 -18.12 29.14 -12.55
CA THR A 41 -16.91 29.90 -12.92
C THR A 41 -17.23 31.21 -13.64
N GLY A 42 -18.40 31.33 -14.28
CA GLY A 42 -18.81 32.51 -15.03
C GLY A 42 -18.99 33.77 -14.16
N ARG A 43 -18.65 34.95 -14.72
CA ARG A 43 -19.04 36.26 -14.17
C ARG A 43 -20.43 36.62 -14.71
N TRP A 44 -21.46 36.19 -14.00
CA TRP A 44 -22.84 36.28 -14.49
C TRP A 44 -23.41 37.70 -14.51
N ASP A 45 -22.82 38.62 -13.75
CA ASP A 45 -23.23 40.03 -13.67
C ASP A 45 -23.24 40.73 -15.05
N HIS A 46 -22.51 40.18 -16.03
CA HIS A 46 -22.39 40.74 -17.38
C HIS A 46 -23.24 40.02 -18.45
N ALA A 47 -24.02 38.99 -18.09
CA ALA A 47 -24.78 38.18 -19.05
C ALA A 47 -26.17 37.74 -18.54
N PRO A 48 -27.07 38.68 -18.18
CA PRO A 48 -28.40 38.35 -17.67
C PRO A 48 -29.28 37.61 -18.68
N SER A 49 -29.09 37.87 -19.99
CA SER A 49 -29.81 37.16 -21.06
C SER A 49 -29.47 35.67 -21.09
N LEU A 50 -28.20 35.30 -20.87
CA LEU A 50 -27.78 33.91 -20.81
C LEU A 50 -28.27 33.23 -19.52
N GLN A 51 -28.31 33.96 -18.39
CA GLN A 51 -28.92 33.43 -17.16
C GLN A 51 -30.39 33.08 -17.38
N ALA A 52 -31.16 33.99 -17.98
CA ALA A 52 -32.56 33.77 -18.33
C ALA A 52 -32.71 32.56 -19.26
N ARG A 53 -31.88 32.48 -20.31
CA ARG A 53 -31.87 31.34 -21.25
C ARG A 53 -31.64 30.00 -20.53
N VAL A 54 -30.67 29.93 -19.63
CA VAL A 54 -30.38 28.72 -18.85
C VAL A 54 -31.56 28.34 -17.96
N LEU A 55 -32.16 29.32 -17.29
CA LEU A 55 -33.34 29.09 -16.43
C LEU A 55 -34.55 28.62 -17.24
N ASP A 56 -34.78 29.22 -18.40
CA ASP A 56 -35.87 28.85 -19.30
C ASP A 56 -35.67 27.44 -19.84
N PHE A 57 -34.43 27.08 -20.21
CA PHE A 57 -34.06 25.72 -20.58
C PHE A 57 -34.34 24.72 -19.45
N VAL A 58 -33.88 25.01 -18.23
CA VAL A 58 -34.10 24.14 -17.07
C VAL A 58 -35.60 24.00 -16.78
N HIS A 59 -36.37 25.07 -16.90
CA HIS A 59 -37.81 25.05 -16.72
C HIS A 59 -38.54 24.25 -17.81
N ALA A 60 -38.15 24.40 -19.08
CA ALA A 60 -38.68 23.63 -20.19
C ALA A 60 -38.46 22.12 -19.96
N ARG A 61 -37.26 21.73 -19.52
CA ARG A 61 -36.95 20.35 -19.11
C ARG A 61 -37.86 19.85 -18.01
N LEU A 62 -38.06 20.63 -16.95
CA LEU A 62 -38.96 20.28 -15.85
C LEU A 62 -40.44 20.22 -16.28
N SER A 63 -40.79 20.78 -17.44
CA SER A 63 -42.15 20.71 -17.99
C SER A 63 -42.33 19.51 -18.91
N GLU A 64 -41.31 19.15 -19.69
CA GLU A 64 -41.31 17.96 -20.57
C GLU A 64 -41.18 16.65 -19.78
N THR A 65 -40.39 16.68 -18.71
CA THR A 65 -40.08 15.51 -17.90
C THR A 65 -41.19 15.23 -16.89
N ILE A 66 -42.46 15.31 -17.30
CA ILE A 66 -43.54 14.76 -16.47
C ILE A 66 -43.16 13.28 -16.30
N PRO A 67 -42.97 12.77 -15.06
CA PRO A 67 -42.75 11.37 -14.85
C PRO A 67 -44.01 10.66 -15.34
N LYS A 68 -44.02 10.29 -16.63
CA LYS A 68 -45.05 9.43 -17.21
C LYS A 68 -45.12 8.28 -16.23
N THR A 69 -46.30 8.06 -15.67
CA THR A 69 -46.66 6.88 -14.89
C THR A 69 -46.53 5.67 -15.80
N GLN A 70 -45.32 5.41 -16.28
CA GLN A 70 -44.95 4.24 -17.04
C GLN A 70 -45.05 3.11 -16.04
N HIS A 71 -45.97 2.20 -16.37
CA HIS A 71 -46.21 0.90 -15.77
C HIS A 71 -45.65 0.76 -14.36
N THR A 72 -46.53 0.81 -13.37
CA THR A 72 -46.31 0.14 -12.09
C THR A 72 -45.58 -1.16 -12.41
N PRO A 73 -44.27 -1.29 -12.13
CA PRO A 73 -43.64 -2.58 -12.30
C PRO A 73 -44.47 -3.52 -11.43
N GLN A 74 -45.00 -4.58 -12.03
CA GLN A 74 -45.61 -5.65 -11.24
C GLN A 74 -44.66 -5.94 -10.07
N PRO A 75 -45.17 -6.19 -8.86
CA PRO A 75 -44.36 -6.60 -7.72
C PRO A 75 -43.79 -8.01 -7.97
N ASP A 76 -43.03 -8.18 -9.04
CA ASP A 76 -42.24 -9.35 -9.32
C ASP A 76 -41.08 -9.35 -8.34
N LYS A 77 -41.20 -10.22 -7.34
CA LYS A 77 -40.15 -10.82 -6.51
C LYS A 77 -38.82 -10.04 -6.55
N LEU A 78 -38.83 -8.86 -5.95
CA LEU A 78 -37.61 -8.12 -5.61
C LEU A 78 -36.75 -9.04 -4.76
N ASP A 79 -35.54 -9.33 -5.24
CA ASP A 79 -34.57 -10.17 -4.56
C ASP A 79 -34.32 -9.58 -3.15
N PRO A 80 -34.69 -10.28 -2.06
CA PRO A 80 -34.49 -9.78 -0.70
C PRO A 80 -33.02 -9.55 -0.34
N SER A 81 -32.07 -10.03 -1.17
CA SER A 81 -30.65 -9.72 -1.04
C SER A 81 -30.26 -8.31 -1.49
N GLU A 82 -31.16 -7.55 -2.14
CA GLU A 82 -31.00 -6.11 -2.44
C GLU A 82 -31.42 -5.18 -1.29
N GLY A 83 -31.54 -5.69 -0.06
CA GLY A 83 -31.87 -4.97 1.18
C GLY A 83 -30.93 -3.84 1.62
N ALA A 84 -30.00 -3.42 0.76
CA ALA A 84 -29.10 -2.29 0.94
C ALA A 84 -29.59 -1.01 0.22
N ARG A 85 -30.90 -0.74 0.22
CA ARG A 85 -31.37 0.63 -0.06
C ARG A 85 -30.71 1.56 0.96
N GLY A 86 -29.85 2.45 0.47
CA GLY A 86 -29.09 3.36 1.32
C GLY A 86 -30.00 4.31 2.10
N ILE A 87 -29.58 4.69 3.30
CA ILE A 87 -30.22 5.75 4.10
C ILE A 87 -30.22 7.03 3.27
N LEU A 88 -31.37 7.67 3.18
CA LEU A 88 -31.52 8.95 2.53
C LEU A 88 -30.73 10.01 3.31
N THR A 89 -29.78 10.64 2.64
CA THR A 89 -28.99 11.76 3.18
C THR A 89 -29.29 13.03 2.39
N VAL A 90 -28.98 14.19 2.95
CA VAL A 90 -29.11 15.48 2.25
C VAL A 90 -28.27 15.55 0.96
N HIS A 91 -27.16 14.82 0.90
CA HIS A 91 -26.36 14.69 -0.32
C HIS A 91 -27.09 13.88 -1.40
N VAL A 92 -27.78 12.80 -1.02
CA VAL A 92 -28.60 12.01 -1.94
C VAL A 92 -29.82 12.82 -2.40
N LEU A 93 -30.45 13.60 -1.52
CA LEU A 93 -31.51 14.54 -1.89
C LEU A 93 -31.04 15.58 -2.91
N SER A 94 -29.83 16.12 -2.76
CA SER A 94 -29.22 17.04 -3.73
C SER A 94 -29.07 16.39 -5.12
N LYS A 95 -28.72 15.11 -5.18
CA LYS A 95 -28.70 14.36 -6.45
C LYS A 95 -30.09 14.13 -7.02
N PHE A 96 -31.10 13.94 -6.18
CA PHE A 96 -32.49 13.83 -6.66
C PHE A 96 -33.02 15.12 -7.24
N PHE A 97 -32.68 16.25 -6.64
CA PHE A 97 -32.91 17.58 -7.21
C PHE A 97 -32.22 17.75 -8.57
N ALA A 98 -30.95 17.35 -8.70
CA ALA A 98 -30.27 17.33 -9.99
C ALA A 98 -30.92 16.35 -10.99
N SER A 99 -31.46 15.22 -10.51
CA SER A 99 -32.12 14.22 -11.36
C SER A 99 -33.46 14.69 -11.92
N ALA A 100 -34.11 15.64 -11.26
CA ALA A 100 -35.33 16.27 -11.78
C ALA A 100 -35.03 17.11 -13.04
N ILE A 101 -33.84 17.72 -13.11
CA ILE A 101 -33.38 18.49 -14.28
C ILE A 101 -32.72 17.57 -15.31
N PHE A 102 -31.84 16.66 -14.85
CA PHE A 102 -31.02 15.79 -15.68
C PHE A 102 -31.20 14.31 -15.30
N PRO A 103 -31.96 13.53 -16.09
CA PRO A 103 -32.30 12.14 -15.77
C PRO A 103 -31.11 11.20 -15.55
N CYS A 104 -29.91 11.53 -16.02
CA CYS A 104 -28.71 10.72 -15.78
C CYS A 104 -28.32 10.59 -14.30
N TYR A 105 -28.72 11.54 -13.42
CA TYR A 105 -28.50 11.45 -11.98
C TYR A 105 -29.52 10.53 -11.29
N ARG A 106 -30.52 10.02 -12.02
CA ARG A 106 -31.54 9.14 -11.46
C ARG A 106 -30.88 7.85 -10.99
N THR A 107 -31.07 7.54 -9.72
CA THR A 107 -30.70 6.23 -9.17
C THR A 107 -31.81 5.24 -9.48
N GLU A 108 -31.45 4.05 -9.98
CA GLU A 108 -32.41 3.01 -10.39
C GLU A 108 -33.33 2.57 -9.23
N GLN A 109 -32.89 2.78 -7.99
CA GLN A 109 -33.55 2.30 -6.78
C GLN A 109 -34.34 3.39 -6.01
N ALA A 110 -34.56 4.55 -6.62
CA ALA A 110 -35.23 5.67 -5.97
C ALA A 110 -36.73 5.41 -5.77
N PRO A 111 -37.29 5.61 -4.56
CA PRO A 111 -38.72 5.51 -4.34
C PRO A 111 -39.49 6.53 -5.20
N ASN A 112 -40.56 6.09 -5.87
CA ASN A 112 -41.36 6.96 -6.74
C ASN A 112 -41.94 8.19 -6.02
N PHE A 113 -42.33 8.06 -4.75
CA PHE A 113 -42.83 9.18 -3.97
C PHE A 113 -41.76 10.26 -3.78
N LEU A 114 -40.49 9.86 -3.59
CA LEU A 114 -39.39 10.77 -3.39
C LEU A 114 -39.08 11.52 -4.69
N LEU A 115 -39.03 10.80 -5.82
CA LEU A 115 -38.86 11.42 -7.15
C LEU A 115 -39.95 12.44 -7.44
N ARG A 116 -41.22 12.10 -7.18
CA ARG A 116 -42.37 13.02 -7.36
C ARG A 116 -42.23 14.26 -6.47
N TRP A 117 -41.88 14.06 -5.20
CA TRP A 117 -41.68 15.17 -4.27
C TRP A 117 -40.52 16.06 -4.71
N THR A 118 -39.35 15.50 -5.02
CA THR A 118 -38.20 16.31 -5.47
C THR A 118 -38.47 17.03 -6.78
N PHE A 119 -39.23 16.41 -7.69
CA PHE A 119 -39.63 17.06 -8.94
C PHE A 119 -40.57 18.24 -8.69
N LYS A 120 -41.58 18.06 -7.82
CA LYS A 120 -42.49 19.13 -7.40
C LYS A 120 -41.72 20.31 -6.79
N GLU A 121 -40.85 20.03 -5.82
CA GLU A 121 -40.03 21.08 -5.18
C GLU A 121 -39.10 21.77 -6.19
N THR A 122 -38.41 21.01 -7.04
CA THR A 122 -37.53 21.59 -8.08
C THR A 122 -38.31 22.51 -9.02
N ARG A 123 -39.51 22.08 -9.44
CA ARG A 123 -40.39 22.86 -10.33
C ARG A 123 -40.90 24.13 -9.66
N GLU A 124 -41.26 24.08 -8.38
CA GLU A 124 -41.73 25.24 -7.61
C GLU A 124 -40.62 26.29 -7.43
N VAL A 125 -39.41 25.84 -7.08
CA VAL A 125 -38.24 26.72 -6.86
C VAL A 125 -37.77 27.38 -8.15
N LEU A 126 -37.83 26.66 -9.27
CA LEU A 126 -37.37 27.12 -10.58
C LEU A 126 -38.53 27.58 -11.48
N ALA A 127 -39.72 27.83 -10.92
CA ALA A 127 -40.88 28.31 -11.66
C ALA A 127 -40.67 29.76 -12.15
N PRO A 128 -41.09 30.12 -13.38
CA PRO A 128 -40.99 31.49 -13.89
C PRO A 128 -41.68 32.55 -13.03
N THR A 129 -42.64 32.15 -12.20
CA THR A 129 -43.31 33.00 -11.22
C THR A 129 -42.40 33.48 -10.09
N GLN A 130 -41.25 32.82 -9.89
CA GLN A 130 -40.28 33.21 -8.89
C GLN A 130 -39.33 34.31 -9.42
N PRO A 131 -38.91 35.25 -8.55
CA PRO A 131 -37.88 36.24 -8.89
C PRO A 131 -36.65 35.59 -9.53
N HIS A 132 -36.15 36.20 -10.61
CA HIS A 132 -35.03 35.69 -11.39
C HIS A 132 -33.81 35.35 -10.51
N ASP A 133 -33.44 36.24 -9.60
CA ASP A 133 -32.27 36.07 -8.73
C ASP A 133 -32.41 34.88 -7.78
N LEU A 134 -33.64 34.60 -7.30
CA LEU A 134 -33.90 33.44 -6.44
C LEU A 134 -33.77 32.14 -7.22
N ARG A 135 -34.31 32.09 -8.46
CA ARG A 135 -34.16 30.92 -9.35
C ARG A 135 -32.69 30.66 -9.68
N TRP A 136 -31.97 31.72 -10.06
CA TRP A 136 -30.56 31.64 -10.41
C TRP A 136 -29.70 31.19 -9.23
N SER A 137 -29.89 31.79 -8.06
CA SER A 137 -29.23 31.40 -6.81
C SER A 137 -29.52 29.94 -6.43
N GLY A 138 -30.78 29.50 -6.58
CA GLY A 138 -31.18 28.11 -6.36
C GLY A 138 -30.46 27.11 -7.26
N LEU A 139 -30.27 27.46 -8.54
CA LEU A 139 -29.54 26.66 -9.52
C LEU A 139 -28.03 26.63 -9.23
N LEU A 140 -27.43 27.78 -8.91
CA LEU A 140 -26.00 27.87 -8.55
C LEU A 140 -25.69 27.04 -7.29
N LEU A 141 -26.58 27.06 -6.30
CA LEU A 141 -26.42 26.27 -5.09
C LEU A 141 -26.48 24.76 -5.36
N LEU A 142 -27.33 24.33 -6.31
CA LEU A 142 -27.37 22.95 -6.78
C LEU A 142 -26.07 22.58 -7.52
N ALA A 143 -25.62 23.44 -8.44
CA ALA A 143 -24.38 23.26 -9.18
C ALA A 143 -23.18 23.06 -8.25
N LYS A 144 -23.10 23.87 -7.20
CA LYS A 144 -22.06 23.80 -6.17
C LYS A 144 -22.00 22.44 -5.47
N ASN A 145 -23.17 21.89 -5.12
CA ASN A 145 -23.28 20.58 -4.51
C ASN A 145 -22.88 19.45 -5.48
N MET A 146 -23.11 19.62 -6.78
CA MET A 146 -22.72 18.63 -7.80
C MET A 146 -21.21 18.64 -8.06
N MET A 147 -20.54 19.80 -7.96
CA MET A 147 -19.11 19.95 -8.25
C MET A 147 -18.17 19.69 -7.06
N LYS A 148 -18.70 19.33 -5.88
CA LYS A 148 -17.91 19.12 -4.64
C LYS A 148 -16.93 20.27 -4.33
N SER A 149 -17.30 21.51 -4.66
CA SER A 149 -16.45 22.67 -4.41
C SER A 149 -16.44 23.02 -2.91
N SER A 150 -15.26 23.24 -2.34
CA SER A 150 -15.04 23.45 -0.89
C SER A 150 -15.38 24.85 -0.39
N SER A 151 -15.52 25.85 -1.28
CA SER A 151 -15.71 27.24 -0.86
C SER A 151 -17.18 27.54 -0.51
N PHE A 152 -17.55 27.45 0.76
CA PHE A 152 -18.87 27.85 1.23
C PHE A 152 -18.96 29.38 1.38
N ARG A 153 -19.98 30.00 0.76
CA ARG A 153 -20.38 31.38 1.06
C ARG A 153 -21.83 31.33 1.50
N PRO A 154 -22.18 31.86 2.68
CA PRO A 154 -23.56 31.90 3.13
C PRO A 154 -24.35 32.80 2.18
N ILE A 155 -25.43 32.25 1.62
CA ILE A 155 -26.39 33.03 0.84
C ILE A 155 -27.30 33.73 1.85
N GLN A 156 -27.37 35.06 1.81
CA GLN A 156 -28.31 35.81 2.64
C GLN A 156 -29.73 35.53 2.14
N SER A 157 -30.58 35.00 3.02
CA SER A 157 -32.00 34.80 2.71
C SER A 157 -32.74 36.12 2.85
N SER A 158 -33.53 36.49 1.84
CA SER A 158 -34.45 37.62 1.92
C SER A 158 -35.69 37.23 2.73
N GLN A 159 -36.25 38.17 3.50
CA GLN A 159 -37.42 37.95 4.36
C GLN A 159 -38.68 37.49 3.58
N ASN A 160 -38.73 37.71 2.27
CA ASN A 160 -39.86 37.36 1.41
C ASN A 160 -39.63 36.08 0.58
N THR A 161 -38.72 35.21 1.00
CA THR A 161 -38.40 33.99 0.24
C THR A 161 -39.52 32.95 0.41
N PRO A 162 -40.05 32.35 -0.68
CA PRO A 162 -41.07 31.31 -0.58
C PRO A 162 -40.61 30.08 0.22
N PRO A 163 -41.51 29.38 0.95
CA PRO A 163 -41.16 28.21 1.75
C PRO A 163 -40.46 27.07 0.98
N ALA A 164 -40.87 26.80 -0.27
CA ALA A 164 -40.20 25.80 -1.11
C ALA A 164 -38.72 26.17 -1.38
N THR A 165 -38.45 27.43 -1.68
CA THR A 165 -37.09 27.96 -1.89
C THR A 165 -36.25 27.89 -0.63
N ILE A 166 -36.83 28.20 0.55
CA ILE A 166 -36.12 28.08 1.82
C ILE A 166 -35.77 26.61 2.13
N ARG A 167 -36.70 25.66 1.94
CA ARG A 167 -36.43 24.22 2.12
C ARG A 167 -35.34 23.72 1.18
N TRP A 168 -35.43 24.09 -0.10
CA TRP A 168 -34.42 23.77 -1.12
C TRP A 168 -33.03 24.26 -0.72
N GLN A 169 -32.93 25.55 -0.39
CA GLN A 169 -31.68 26.16 0.04
C GLN A 169 -31.14 25.46 1.29
N THR A 170 -31.98 25.20 2.28
CA THR A 170 -31.58 24.53 3.52
C THR A 170 -30.99 23.15 3.25
N ILE A 171 -31.67 22.31 2.46
CA ILE A 171 -31.19 20.95 2.13
C ILE A 171 -29.83 20.99 1.41
N LEU A 172 -29.68 21.88 0.42
CA LEU A 172 -28.45 22.01 -0.35
C LEU A 172 -27.31 22.62 0.47
N LEU A 173 -27.59 23.58 1.36
CA LEU A 173 -26.59 24.16 2.25
C LEU A 173 -26.14 23.12 3.30
N LEU A 174 -27.06 22.34 3.87
CA LEU A 174 -26.73 21.23 4.76
C LEU A 174 -25.85 20.17 4.07
N SER A 175 -26.17 19.82 2.82
CA SER A 175 -25.34 18.92 2.00
C SER A 175 -23.93 19.48 1.77
N GLY A 176 -23.84 20.79 1.51
CA GLY A 176 -22.57 21.51 1.40
C GLY A 176 -21.76 21.42 2.69
N VAL A 177 -22.37 21.79 3.83
CA VAL A 177 -21.73 21.75 5.16
C VAL A 177 -21.27 20.34 5.51
N GLU A 178 -22.09 19.30 5.31
CA GLU A 178 -21.69 17.91 5.54
C GLU A 178 -20.51 17.49 4.65
N THR A 179 -20.45 17.96 3.40
CA THR A 179 -19.36 17.64 2.48
C THR A 179 -18.08 18.32 2.91
N THR A 180 -18.15 19.59 3.31
CA THR A 180 -17.02 20.33 3.88
C THR A 180 -16.51 19.67 5.15
N LEU A 181 -17.39 19.30 6.09
CA LEU A 181 -17.01 18.61 7.33
C LEU A 181 -16.31 17.26 7.09
N LYS A 182 -16.63 16.56 6.01
CA LYS A 182 -15.95 15.31 5.62
C LYS A 182 -14.57 15.53 5.01
N GLN A 183 -14.29 16.73 4.50
CA GLN A 183 -13.03 17.08 3.86
C GLN A 183 -12.04 17.74 4.84
N LEU A 184 -12.55 18.40 5.88
CA LEU A 184 -11.74 19.05 6.90
C LEU A 184 -11.06 18.02 7.81
N ASP A 185 -9.85 18.35 8.27
CA ASP A 185 -9.19 17.59 9.32
C ASP A 185 -10.02 17.70 10.62
N PRO A 186 -10.27 16.59 11.35
CA PRO A 186 -10.90 16.63 12.66
C PRO A 186 -10.27 17.64 13.64
N ALA A 187 -8.97 17.93 13.52
CA ALA A 187 -8.28 18.93 14.32
C ALA A 187 -8.80 20.36 14.04
N ASP A 188 -8.99 20.71 12.76
CA ASP A 188 -9.44 22.04 12.34
C ASP A 188 -10.88 22.32 12.80
N VAL A 189 -11.75 21.30 12.68
CA VAL A 189 -13.16 21.38 13.13
C VAL A 189 -13.26 21.54 14.65
N SER A 190 -12.23 21.11 15.40
CA SER A 190 -12.24 21.15 16.86
C SER A 190 -11.93 22.53 17.44
N THR A 191 -11.49 23.50 16.62
CA THR A 191 -11.20 24.88 17.03
C THR A 191 -12.47 25.60 17.56
N PRO A 192 -12.36 26.43 18.60
CA PRO A 192 -13.49 27.19 19.13
C PRO A 192 -14.18 28.08 18.08
N GLU A 193 -13.40 28.67 17.18
CA GLU A 193 -13.88 29.56 16.11
C GLU A 193 -14.70 28.77 15.08
N ALA A 194 -14.20 27.62 14.61
CA ALA A 194 -14.94 26.77 13.68
C ALA A 194 -16.24 26.25 14.32
N LYS A 195 -16.21 25.87 15.61
CA LYS A 195 -17.41 25.45 16.36
C LYS A 195 -18.45 26.57 16.44
N SER A 196 -18.05 27.78 16.81
CA SER A 196 -18.94 28.94 16.89
C SER A 196 -19.56 29.29 15.52
N TYR A 197 -18.76 29.25 14.46
CA TYR A 197 -19.24 29.45 13.10
C TYR A 197 -20.26 28.37 12.69
N LEU A 198 -19.94 27.08 12.92
CA LEU A 198 -20.84 25.97 12.63
C LEU A 198 -22.15 26.06 13.41
N GLN A 199 -22.10 26.44 14.69
CA GLN A 199 -23.27 26.68 15.52
C GLN A 199 -24.16 27.78 14.92
N THR A 200 -23.56 28.91 14.52
CA THR A 200 -24.28 30.04 13.93
C THR A 200 -24.96 29.64 12.62
N VAL A 201 -24.22 28.98 11.73
CA VAL A 201 -24.76 28.48 10.46
C VAL A 201 -25.88 27.47 10.71
N ALA A 202 -25.68 26.49 11.60
CA ALA A 202 -26.66 25.45 11.88
C ALA A 202 -27.94 26.03 12.50
N ASN A 203 -27.83 26.95 13.46
CA ASN A 203 -28.99 27.60 14.08
C ASN A 203 -29.77 28.47 13.08
N THR A 204 -29.08 29.14 12.16
CA THR A 204 -29.72 29.92 11.07
C THR A 204 -30.49 28.99 10.13
N LEU A 205 -29.85 27.92 9.66
CA LEU A 205 -30.49 26.92 8.80
C LEU A 205 -31.66 26.21 9.50
N TRP A 206 -31.56 25.99 10.81
CA TRP A 206 -32.62 25.38 11.60
C TRP A 206 -33.87 26.28 11.69
N LYS A 207 -33.68 27.58 11.98
CA LYS A 207 -34.79 28.55 11.97
C LYS A 207 -35.46 28.62 10.60
N ASN A 208 -34.67 28.64 9.52
CA ASN A 208 -35.16 28.61 8.16
C ASN A 208 -35.96 27.33 7.86
N TRP A 209 -35.49 26.18 8.33
CA TRP A 209 -36.21 24.91 8.18
C TRP A 209 -37.58 24.95 8.85
N LEU A 210 -37.66 25.43 10.09
CA LEU A 210 -38.91 25.53 10.86
C LEU A 210 -39.91 26.48 10.22
N GLN A 211 -39.46 27.62 9.68
CA GLN A 211 -40.32 28.59 8.98
C GLN A 211 -40.89 28.03 7.68
N ALA A 212 -40.17 27.14 7.03
CA ALA A 212 -40.48 26.66 5.70
C ALA A 212 -41.16 25.28 5.69
N GLU A 213 -41.38 24.68 6.87
CA GLU A 213 -41.94 23.36 6.98
C GLU A 213 -43.39 23.31 6.46
N SER A 214 -43.68 22.30 5.64
CA SER A 214 -45.03 21.99 5.19
C SER A 214 -45.46 20.60 5.65
N LEU A 215 -46.77 20.44 5.86
CA LEU A 215 -47.40 19.15 6.13
C LEU A 215 -47.19 18.13 4.99
N GLN A 216 -46.83 18.60 3.79
CA GLN A 216 -46.65 17.76 2.60
C GLN A 216 -45.24 17.17 2.45
N CYS A 217 -44.28 17.53 3.31
CA CYS A 217 -42.92 17.00 3.23
C CYS A 217 -42.87 15.51 3.68
N PRO A 218 -42.36 14.58 2.85
CA PRO A 218 -42.28 13.17 3.22
C PRO A 218 -41.45 12.95 4.49
N ILE A 219 -41.90 12.03 5.35
CA ILE A 219 -41.25 11.72 6.63
C ILE A 219 -39.77 11.36 6.45
N ASP A 220 -39.42 10.60 5.41
CA ASP A 220 -38.03 10.19 5.17
C ASP A 220 -37.12 11.38 4.81
N VAL A 221 -37.66 12.39 4.14
CA VAL A 221 -36.94 13.65 3.86
C VAL A 221 -36.71 14.40 5.16
N LYS A 222 -37.76 14.54 6.01
CA LYS A 222 -37.61 15.17 7.33
C LYS A 222 -36.53 14.45 8.14
N ARG A 223 -36.57 13.12 8.23
CA ARG A 223 -35.54 12.31 8.91
C ARG A 223 -34.13 12.55 8.36
N ALA A 224 -33.98 12.63 7.03
CA ALA A 224 -32.68 12.90 6.40
C ALA A 224 -32.13 14.29 6.77
N VAL A 225 -33.00 15.31 6.79
CA VAL A 225 -32.65 16.68 7.18
C VAL A 225 -32.29 16.76 8.66
N ILE A 226 -33.12 16.21 9.56
CA ILE A 226 -32.82 16.22 10.99
C ILE A 226 -31.55 15.43 11.31
N SER A 227 -31.32 14.30 10.63
CA SER A 227 -30.07 13.54 10.78
C SER A 227 -28.84 14.39 10.41
N SER A 228 -28.98 15.30 9.44
CA SER A 228 -27.91 16.22 9.05
C SER A 228 -27.67 17.29 10.11
N PHE A 229 -28.74 17.91 10.62
CA PHE A 229 -28.65 18.86 11.73
C PHE A 229 -28.00 18.24 12.98
N LEU A 230 -28.37 17.01 13.34
CA LEU A 230 -27.78 16.29 14.47
C LEU A 230 -26.27 16.05 14.26
N LYS A 231 -25.84 15.67 13.06
CA LYS A 231 -24.40 15.50 12.76
C LYS A 231 -23.64 16.82 12.84
N ILE A 232 -24.24 17.92 12.35
CA ILE A 232 -23.63 19.26 12.45
C ILE A 232 -23.60 19.72 13.90
N ALA A 233 -24.64 19.45 14.69
CA ALA A 233 -24.66 19.71 16.12
C ALA A 233 -23.54 18.94 16.84
N ALA A 234 -23.31 17.68 16.47
CA ALA A 234 -22.20 16.88 16.99
C ALA A 234 -20.83 17.50 16.69
N ALA A 235 -20.62 17.97 15.45
CA ALA A 235 -19.37 18.62 15.03
C ALA A 235 -19.14 19.97 15.74
N GLY A 236 -20.21 20.76 15.89
CA GLY A 236 -20.17 22.05 16.57
C GLY A 236 -20.33 21.99 18.10
N ALA A 237 -20.49 20.80 18.70
CA ALA A 237 -20.87 20.61 20.11
C ALA A 237 -22.09 21.47 20.54
N ASN A 238 -23.09 21.60 19.66
CA ASN A 238 -24.27 22.44 19.87
C ASN A 238 -25.36 21.69 20.66
N GLY A 239 -25.32 21.81 21.99
CA GLY A 239 -26.33 21.20 22.88
C GLY A 239 -27.75 21.71 22.65
N SER A 240 -27.93 23.01 22.35
CA SER A 240 -29.25 23.61 22.13
C SER A 240 -29.93 23.00 20.89
N LEU A 241 -29.21 22.97 19.77
CA LEU A 241 -29.74 22.41 18.52
C LEU A 241 -30.06 20.91 18.65
N LEU A 242 -29.26 20.16 19.42
CA LEU A 242 -29.55 18.76 19.74
C LEU A 242 -30.91 18.61 20.44
N THR A 243 -31.16 19.41 21.48
CA THR A 243 -32.42 19.39 22.23
C THR A 243 -33.61 19.80 21.35
N GLU A 244 -33.44 20.83 20.51
CA GLU A 244 -34.47 21.27 19.58
C GLU A 244 -34.80 20.21 18.52
N CYS A 245 -33.79 19.57 17.92
CA CYS A 245 -33.98 18.47 16.99
C CYS A 245 -34.69 17.27 17.66
N SER A 246 -34.32 16.94 18.91
CA SER A 246 -34.93 15.85 19.66
C SER A 246 -36.42 16.11 19.95
N ARG A 247 -36.75 17.32 20.39
CA ARG A 247 -38.13 17.77 20.59
C ARG A 247 -38.92 17.68 19.29
N TYR A 248 -38.36 18.23 18.22
CA TYR A 248 -38.96 18.22 16.89
C TYR A 248 -39.26 16.79 16.40
N CYS A 249 -38.34 15.85 16.58
CA CYS A 249 -38.56 14.45 16.23
C CYS A 249 -39.68 13.80 17.04
N THR A 250 -39.86 14.21 18.30
CA THR A 250 -40.93 13.72 19.17
C THR A 250 -42.28 14.27 18.75
N ASP A 251 -42.37 15.59 18.56
CA ASP A 251 -43.59 16.30 18.15
C ASP A 251 -44.11 15.79 16.80
N HIS A 252 -43.21 15.54 15.85
CA HIS A 252 -43.54 15.05 14.50
C HIS A 252 -43.51 13.53 14.38
N LYS A 253 -43.39 12.79 15.49
CA LYS A 253 -43.35 11.32 15.56
C LYS A 253 -42.31 10.68 14.63
N LEU A 254 -41.19 11.36 14.36
CA LEU A 254 -40.16 10.90 13.42
C LEU A 254 -39.42 9.65 13.90
N TRP A 255 -39.45 9.36 15.21
CA TRP A 255 -38.90 8.15 15.81
C TRP A 255 -39.69 6.88 15.43
N HIS A 256 -40.97 6.99 15.11
CA HIS A 256 -41.86 5.85 14.96
C HIS A 256 -41.79 5.26 13.55
N TRP A 257 -41.65 3.95 13.43
CA TRP A 257 -41.87 3.23 12.18
C TRP A 257 -42.95 2.18 12.39
N SER A 258 -43.83 2.01 11.39
CA SER A 258 -44.83 0.95 11.44
C SER A 258 -44.12 -0.41 11.30
N PRO A 259 -44.52 -1.45 12.06
CA PRO A 259 -44.08 -2.83 11.84
C PRO A 259 -44.35 -3.30 10.40
N ASP A 260 -45.46 -2.85 9.82
CA ASP A 260 -45.88 -3.14 8.43
C ASP A 260 -45.25 -2.17 7.41
N GLY A 261 -44.42 -1.23 7.89
CA GLY A 261 -43.76 -0.22 7.07
C GLY A 261 -42.66 -0.81 6.19
N SER A 262 -42.31 -0.10 5.11
CA SER A 262 -41.22 -0.55 4.25
C SER A 262 -39.89 -0.66 5.03
N PRO A 263 -39.04 -1.67 4.75
CA PRO A 263 -37.73 -1.80 5.39
C PRO A 263 -36.85 -0.55 5.24
N ALA A 264 -37.02 0.20 4.15
CA ALA A 264 -36.33 1.47 3.92
C ALA A 264 -36.73 2.55 4.93
N MET A 265 -38.03 2.67 5.25
CA MET A 265 -38.52 3.62 6.25
C MET A 265 -38.03 3.26 7.66
N ARG A 266 -38.03 1.97 8.02
CA ARG A 266 -37.43 1.50 9.28
C ARG A 266 -35.95 1.87 9.34
N ARG A 267 -35.18 1.56 8.29
CA ARG A 267 -33.75 1.89 8.21
C ARG A 267 -33.48 3.40 8.30
N GLN A 268 -34.35 4.23 7.71
CA GLN A 268 -34.26 5.69 7.81
C GLN A 268 -34.50 6.19 9.25
N ALA A 269 -35.47 5.61 9.96
CA ALA A 269 -35.72 5.92 11.37
C ALA A 269 -34.54 5.51 12.26
N LEU A 270 -33.99 4.31 12.06
CA LEU A 270 -32.81 3.84 12.78
C LEU A 270 -31.56 4.71 12.47
N GLY A 271 -31.43 5.19 11.23
CA GLY A 271 -30.40 6.16 10.86
C GLY A 271 -30.50 7.49 11.60
N LEU A 272 -31.73 7.98 11.82
CA LEU A 272 -31.98 9.16 12.64
C LEU A 272 -31.63 8.91 14.12
N VAL A 273 -31.99 7.75 14.68
CA VAL A 273 -31.61 7.36 16.04
C VAL A 273 -30.09 7.30 16.19
N ALA A 274 -29.39 6.69 15.23
CA ALA A 274 -27.92 6.66 15.22
C ALA A 274 -27.32 8.07 15.21
N ALA A 275 -27.84 8.97 14.36
CA ALA A 275 -27.37 10.37 14.33
C ALA A 275 -27.63 11.10 15.68
N TYR A 276 -28.77 10.83 16.32
CA TYR A 276 -29.12 11.39 17.63
C TYR A 276 -28.20 10.87 18.74
N VAL A 277 -27.99 9.55 18.82
CA VAL A 277 -27.10 8.95 19.83
C VAL A 277 -25.66 9.43 19.63
N TYR A 278 -25.18 9.51 18.39
CA TYR A 278 -23.85 10.02 18.06
C TYR A 278 -23.68 11.48 18.52
N SER A 279 -24.66 12.33 18.19
CA SER A 279 -24.62 13.75 18.55
C SER A 279 -24.76 13.99 20.05
N SER A 280 -25.63 13.25 20.73
CA SER A 280 -25.74 13.23 22.19
C SER A 280 -24.41 12.87 22.84
N GLY A 281 -23.77 11.78 22.39
CA GLY A 281 -22.47 11.37 22.90
C GLY A 281 -21.36 12.40 22.71
N LYS A 282 -21.36 13.13 21.59
CA LYS A 282 -20.38 14.19 21.30
C LYS A 282 -20.65 15.47 22.08
N CYS A 283 -21.90 15.95 22.14
CA CYS A 283 -22.26 17.18 22.85
C CYS A 283 -22.14 17.04 24.37
N GLN A 284 -22.39 15.85 24.93
CA GLN A 284 -22.34 15.59 26.38
C GLN A 284 -21.03 14.92 26.83
N HIS A 285 -20.09 14.70 25.90
CA HIS A 285 -18.83 14.01 26.18
C HIS A 285 -19.00 12.61 26.82
N LEU A 286 -20.04 11.88 26.43
CA LEU A 286 -20.32 10.56 26.98
C LEU A 286 -19.21 9.56 26.63
N GLN A 287 -18.95 8.62 27.52
CA GLN A 287 -18.06 7.48 27.27
C GLN A 287 -18.76 6.39 26.45
N VAL A 288 -17.99 5.49 25.84
CA VAL A 288 -18.51 4.38 25.00
C VAL A 288 -19.63 3.56 25.68
N PRO A 289 -19.49 3.13 26.95
CA PRO A 289 -20.56 2.43 27.65
C PRO A 289 -21.86 3.24 27.74
N GLN A 290 -21.76 4.53 28.07
CA GLN A 290 -22.91 5.42 28.21
C GLN A 290 -23.62 5.65 26.88
N VAL A 291 -22.87 5.75 25.78
CA VAL A 291 -23.43 5.84 24.42
C VAL A 291 -24.20 4.56 24.08
N PHE A 292 -23.66 3.39 24.42
CA PHE A 292 -24.35 2.12 24.17
C PHE A 292 -25.61 1.95 25.03
N ASP A 293 -25.55 2.30 26.32
CA ASP A 293 -26.71 2.28 27.22
C ASP A 293 -27.82 3.20 26.69
N HIS A 294 -27.44 4.31 26.05
CA HIS A 294 -28.38 5.20 25.38
C HIS A 294 -29.07 4.54 24.17
N VAL A 295 -28.34 3.74 23.38
CA VAL A 295 -28.93 2.94 22.28
C VAL A 295 -29.96 1.95 22.83
N VAL A 296 -29.58 1.17 23.85
CA VAL A 296 -30.43 0.11 24.43
C VAL A 296 -31.69 0.71 25.05
N ARG A 297 -31.57 1.89 25.68
CA ARG A 297 -32.73 2.60 26.25
C ARG A 297 -33.71 3.08 25.19
N LEU A 298 -33.21 3.59 24.07
CA LEU A 298 -34.06 4.08 22.98
C LEU A 298 -34.65 2.95 22.13
N ILE A 299 -33.92 1.84 22.02
CA ILE A 299 -34.31 0.69 21.20
C ILE A 299 -34.06 -0.60 22.00
N PRO A 300 -35.09 -1.07 22.74
CA PRO A 300 -34.99 -2.31 23.51
C PRO A 300 -34.88 -3.57 22.63
N ASP A 301 -35.38 -3.52 21.39
CA ASP A 301 -35.27 -4.62 20.44
C ASP A 301 -33.82 -4.82 19.99
N ARG A 302 -33.27 -6.00 20.28
CA ARG A 302 -31.88 -6.36 19.96
C ARG A 302 -31.56 -6.30 18.47
N THR A 303 -32.52 -6.60 17.59
CA THR A 303 -32.28 -6.57 16.14
C THR A 303 -32.14 -5.14 15.62
N SER A 304 -33.04 -4.26 16.04
CA SER A 304 -32.95 -2.83 15.74
C SER A 304 -31.74 -2.17 16.42
N ALA A 305 -31.35 -2.60 17.62
CA ALA A 305 -30.16 -2.11 18.30
C ALA A 305 -28.88 -2.49 17.52
N SER A 306 -28.80 -3.71 17.00
CA SER A 306 -27.75 -4.16 16.09
C SER A 306 -27.63 -3.25 14.86
N ASP A 307 -28.75 -2.95 14.21
CA ASP A 307 -28.77 -2.03 13.06
C ASP A 307 -28.29 -0.63 13.43
N VAL A 308 -28.71 -0.08 14.58
CA VAL A 308 -28.24 1.24 15.04
C VAL A 308 -26.75 1.23 15.36
N VAL A 309 -26.23 0.20 16.02
CA VAL A 309 -24.79 0.06 16.27
C VAL A 309 -24.02 0.01 14.95
N SER A 310 -24.50 -0.76 13.96
CA SER A 310 -23.94 -0.80 12.61
C SER A 310 -23.94 0.57 11.91
N LEU A 311 -24.93 1.42 12.18
CA LEU A 311 -25.02 2.78 11.62
C LEU A 311 -24.21 3.81 12.39
N LEU A 312 -23.99 3.60 13.69
CA LEU A 312 -23.16 4.45 14.55
C LEU A 312 -21.67 4.32 14.24
N ILE A 313 -21.19 3.11 13.96
CA ILE A 313 -19.78 2.84 13.72
C ILE A 313 -19.19 3.72 12.59
N PRO A 314 -19.82 3.82 11.39
CA PRO A 314 -19.35 4.74 10.34
C PRO A 314 -19.38 6.22 10.71
N LEU A 315 -20.13 6.63 11.75
CA LEU A 315 -20.13 8.01 12.23
C LEU A 315 -18.94 8.30 13.15
N PHE A 316 -18.47 7.32 13.93
CA PHE A 316 -17.27 7.46 14.74
C PHE A 316 -15.98 7.41 13.91
N LEU A 317 -15.96 6.54 12.88
CA LEU A 317 -14.75 6.18 12.15
C LEU A 317 -13.93 7.34 11.56
N PRO A 318 -14.52 8.41 10.98
CA PRO A 318 -13.75 9.50 10.40
C PRO A 318 -13.05 10.38 11.45
N HIS A 319 -13.46 10.30 12.71
CA HIS A 319 -12.99 11.19 13.77
C HIS A 319 -12.10 10.47 14.79
N ASP A 320 -12.40 9.20 15.08
CA ASP A 320 -11.73 8.44 16.13
C ASP A 320 -11.90 6.92 15.86
N VAL A 321 -10.85 6.32 15.28
CA VAL A 321 -10.83 4.89 14.93
C VAL A 321 -10.82 4.02 16.20
N ASP A 322 -10.11 4.46 17.24
CA ASP A 322 -10.01 3.75 18.51
C ASP A 322 -11.36 3.67 19.21
N ARG A 323 -12.07 4.79 19.29
CA ARG A 323 -13.40 4.85 19.89
C ARG A 323 -14.43 4.04 19.09
N ALA A 324 -14.33 4.03 17.75
CA ALA A 324 -15.19 3.19 16.92
C ALA A 324 -14.95 1.70 17.19
N HIS A 325 -13.68 1.32 17.39
CA HIS A 325 -13.29 -0.05 17.72
C HIS A 325 -13.69 -0.44 19.15
N GLU A 326 -13.50 0.44 20.14
CA GLU A 326 -13.96 0.25 21.51
C GLU A 326 -15.48 0.05 21.57
N PHE A 327 -16.24 0.89 20.85
CA PHE A 327 -17.69 0.75 20.74
C PHE A 327 -18.11 -0.58 20.12
N LEU A 328 -17.37 -1.05 19.10
CA LEU A 328 -17.58 -2.38 18.53
C LEU A 328 -17.33 -3.51 19.55
N LEU A 329 -16.23 -3.43 20.32
CA LEU A 329 -15.91 -4.44 21.34
C LEU A 329 -16.97 -4.44 22.45
N TYR A 330 -17.41 -3.26 22.90
CA TYR A 330 -18.44 -3.13 23.92
C TYR A 330 -19.80 -3.68 23.44
N ALA A 331 -20.21 -3.38 22.21
CA ALA A 331 -21.43 -3.93 21.63
C ALA A 331 -21.40 -5.47 21.57
N ARG A 332 -20.26 -6.05 21.15
CA ARG A 332 -20.07 -7.51 21.12
C ARG A 332 -20.11 -8.14 22.51
N ALA A 333 -19.48 -7.50 23.50
CA ALA A 333 -19.51 -7.96 24.88
C ALA A 333 -20.94 -8.01 25.46
N ASN A 334 -21.82 -7.12 24.99
CA ASN A 334 -23.23 -7.07 25.36
C ASN A 334 -24.15 -7.90 24.42
N GLY A 335 -23.58 -8.77 23.58
CA GLY A 335 -24.35 -9.67 22.72
C GLY A 335 -25.08 -8.98 21.55
N VAL A 336 -24.70 -7.75 21.20
CA VAL A 336 -25.21 -7.05 20.01
C VAL A 336 -24.28 -7.33 18.84
N GLU A 337 -24.78 -8.10 17.88
CA GLU A 337 -24.04 -8.40 16.66
C GLU A 337 -23.96 -7.18 15.74
N VAL A 338 -22.77 -6.90 15.19
CA VAL A 338 -22.60 -5.85 14.18
C VAL A 338 -22.57 -6.46 12.79
N SER A 339 -23.26 -5.82 11.85
CA SER A 339 -23.34 -6.26 10.46
C SER A 339 -21.95 -6.23 9.77
N PRO A 340 -21.64 -7.22 8.90
CA PRO A 340 -20.36 -7.28 8.19
C PRO A 340 -20.07 -6.02 7.37
N GLU A 341 -21.10 -5.36 6.80
CA GLU A 341 -20.95 -4.16 5.98
C GLU A 341 -20.36 -2.99 6.79
N ALA A 342 -20.77 -2.85 8.06
CA ALA A 342 -20.25 -1.82 8.95
C ALA A 342 -18.84 -2.15 9.46
N LEU A 343 -18.50 -3.44 9.58
CA LEU A 343 -17.18 -3.88 10.03
C LEU A 343 -16.08 -3.66 8.98
N VAL A 344 -16.39 -3.76 7.68
CA VAL A 344 -15.37 -3.63 6.62
C VAL A 344 -14.61 -2.29 6.70
N PRO A 345 -15.27 -1.11 6.77
CA PRO A 345 -14.58 0.16 6.96
C PRO A 345 -13.72 0.22 8.23
N VAL A 346 -14.21 -0.33 9.34
CA VAL A 346 -13.47 -0.36 10.63
C VAL A 346 -12.17 -1.12 10.48
N VAL A 347 -12.22 -2.33 9.92
CA VAL A 347 -11.01 -3.14 9.73
C VAL A 347 -10.01 -2.44 8.81
N ILE A 348 -10.50 -1.77 7.77
CA ILE A 348 -9.66 -0.99 6.86
C ILE A 348 -8.98 0.16 7.60
N ALA A 349 -9.71 0.92 8.43
CA ALA A 349 -9.15 2.00 9.24
C ALA A 349 -8.13 1.49 10.26
N LEU A 350 -8.46 0.45 11.01
CA LEU A 350 -7.54 -0.21 11.95
C LEU A 350 -6.26 -0.71 11.27
N SER A 351 -6.37 -1.15 10.01
CA SER A 351 -5.20 -1.55 9.22
C SER A 351 -4.30 -0.35 8.89
N TYR A 352 -4.89 0.81 8.54
CA TYR A 352 -4.13 2.03 8.28
C TYR A 352 -3.38 2.51 9.53
N ASP A 353 -4.00 2.36 10.70
CA ASP A 353 -3.39 2.65 12.01
C ASP A 353 -2.47 1.53 12.51
N GLN A 354 -2.27 0.49 11.70
CA GLN A 354 -1.38 -0.66 11.97
C GLN A 354 -1.74 -1.45 13.23
N GLN A 355 -3.02 -1.44 13.64
CA GLN A 355 -3.55 -2.26 14.73
C GLN A 355 -3.79 -3.69 14.23
N TRP A 356 -2.70 -4.43 14.02
CA TRP A 356 -2.73 -5.74 13.35
C TRP A 356 -3.49 -6.81 14.13
N ASP A 357 -3.42 -6.80 15.45
CA ASP A 357 -4.09 -7.81 16.28
C ASP A 357 -5.62 -7.71 16.17
N ALA A 358 -6.16 -6.50 16.28
CA ALA A 358 -7.58 -6.23 16.06
C ALA A 358 -8.00 -6.56 14.62
N THR A 359 -7.20 -6.13 13.64
CA THR A 359 -7.43 -6.37 12.22
C THR A 359 -7.51 -7.87 11.89
N ILE A 360 -6.56 -8.66 12.38
CA ILE A 360 -6.51 -10.11 12.15
C ILE A 360 -7.68 -10.82 12.83
N SER A 361 -7.97 -10.45 14.07
CA SER A 361 -9.08 -11.02 14.84
C SER A 361 -10.40 -10.85 14.08
N ILE A 362 -10.66 -9.64 13.56
CA ILE A 362 -11.87 -9.38 12.79
C ILE A 362 -11.84 -10.06 11.43
N LEU A 363 -10.70 -10.09 10.71
CA LEU A 363 -10.58 -10.77 9.41
C LEU A 363 -10.96 -12.28 9.46
N GLY A 364 -10.80 -12.90 10.63
CA GLY A 364 -11.22 -14.29 10.88
C GLY A 364 -12.74 -14.50 11.01
N ASP A 365 -13.54 -13.44 11.05
CA ASP A 365 -15.00 -13.52 11.20
C ASP A 365 -15.62 -14.25 10.00
N ARG A 366 -16.35 -15.33 10.32
CA ARG A 366 -16.96 -16.21 9.33
C ARG A 366 -18.11 -15.54 8.59
N ARG A 367 -18.70 -14.49 9.17
CA ARG A 367 -19.85 -13.76 8.61
C ARG A 367 -19.48 -12.92 7.38
N PHE A 368 -18.20 -12.59 7.19
CA PHE A 368 -17.78 -11.89 5.97
C PHE A 368 -17.94 -12.77 4.73
N SER A 369 -18.56 -12.20 3.70
CA SER A 369 -18.53 -12.75 2.34
C SER A 369 -17.10 -12.80 1.80
N SER A 370 -16.84 -13.70 0.85
CA SER A 370 -15.52 -13.80 0.21
C SER A 370 -15.10 -12.47 -0.45
N LYS A 371 -16.04 -11.70 -1.01
CA LYS A 371 -15.77 -10.38 -1.59
C LYS A 371 -15.34 -9.36 -0.53
N GLN A 372 -16.01 -9.32 0.62
CA GLN A 372 -15.63 -8.45 1.74
C GLN A 372 -14.26 -8.84 2.30
N ARG A 373 -13.99 -10.13 2.50
CA ARG A 373 -12.66 -10.62 2.93
C ARG A 373 -11.57 -10.24 1.92
N GLU A 374 -11.86 -10.32 0.63
CA GLU A 374 -10.92 -9.87 -0.40
C GLU A 374 -10.66 -8.36 -0.30
N THR A 375 -11.70 -7.53 -0.17
CA THR A 375 -11.55 -6.08 -0.01
C THR A 375 -10.69 -5.73 1.20
N ILE A 376 -10.96 -6.33 2.35
CA ILE A 376 -10.17 -6.13 3.58
C ILE A 376 -8.71 -6.56 3.35
N LEU A 377 -8.50 -7.77 2.83
CA LEU A 377 -7.16 -8.30 2.64
C LEU A 377 -6.36 -7.46 1.63
N ILE A 378 -6.98 -7.01 0.54
CA ILE A 378 -6.34 -6.11 -0.42
C ILE A 378 -5.95 -4.78 0.23
N ALA A 379 -6.80 -4.20 1.09
CA ALA A 379 -6.49 -2.98 1.81
C ALA A 379 -5.25 -3.15 2.72
N ILE A 380 -5.21 -4.23 3.51
CA ILE A 380 -4.06 -4.62 4.33
C ILE A 380 -2.80 -4.78 3.45
N LEU A 381 -2.89 -5.57 2.37
CA LEU A 381 -1.75 -5.82 1.49
C LEU A 381 -1.27 -4.56 0.76
N ARG A 382 -2.18 -3.62 0.49
CA ARG A 382 -1.86 -2.34 -0.13
C ARG A 382 -1.02 -1.48 0.79
N ILE A 383 -1.26 -1.50 2.10
CA ILE A 383 -0.42 -0.81 3.09
C ILE A 383 1.02 -1.35 3.03
N PHE A 384 1.22 -2.67 3.00
CA PHE A 384 2.58 -3.22 2.84
C PHE A 384 3.26 -2.79 1.54
N GLN A 385 2.48 -2.71 0.45
CA GLN A 385 2.96 -2.29 -0.86
C GLN A 385 3.35 -0.80 -0.90
N THR A 386 2.45 0.09 -0.44
CA THR A 386 2.65 1.55 -0.47
C THR A 386 3.76 1.95 0.49
N SER A 387 3.76 1.37 1.69
CA SER A 387 4.79 1.59 2.72
C SER A 387 6.10 0.84 2.47
N ARG A 388 6.17 0.01 1.42
CA ARG A 388 7.38 -0.72 1.00
C ARG A 388 8.04 -1.57 2.10
N TYR A 389 7.24 -2.27 2.91
CA TYR A 389 7.73 -3.14 3.99
C TYR A 389 8.71 -4.20 3.49
N GLN A 390 9.88 -4.27 4.11
CA GLN A 390 10.94 -5.23 3.75
C GLN A 390 11.04 -6.40 4.72
N THR A 391 10.58 -6.16 5.95
CA THR A 391 10.45 -7.08 7.07
C THR A 391 8.98 -7.05 7.50
N LEU A 392 8.51 -8.17 8.03
CA LEU A 392 7.18 -8.32 8.61
C LEU A 392 7.32 -9.31 9.75
N ASP A 393 6.52 -9.14 10.80
CA ASP A 393 6.42 -10.15 11.83
C ASP A 393 6.06 -11.51 11.22
N LYS A 394 6.71 -12.58 11.71
CA LYS A 394 6.57 -13.92 11.12
C LYS A 394 5.17 -14.48 11.31
N THR A 395 4.53 -14.20 12.44
CA THR A 395 3.19 -14.71 12.77
C THR A 395 2.15 -13.96 11.94
N LEU A 396 2.24 -12.63 11.87
CA LEU A 396 1.39 -11.79 11.01
C LEU A 396 1.49 -12.21 9.53
N ALA A 397 2.72 -12.39 9.03
CA ALA A 397 2.97 -12.85 7.66
C ALA A 397 2.32 -14.20 7.38
N GLU A 398 2.43 -15.14 8.32
CA GLU A 398 1.83 -16.47 8.20
C GLU A 398 0.31 -16.41 8.17
N THR A 399 -0.29 -15.69 9.12
CA THR A 399 -1.75 -15.57 9.24
C THR A 399 -2.36 -14.95 7.99
N LEU A 400 -1.83 -13.81 7.53
CA LEU A 400 -2.28 -13.19 6.28
C LEU A 400 -2.02 -14.08 5.06
N GLY A 401 -0.91 -14.80 5.02
CA GLY A 401 -0.62 -15.77 3.97
C GLY A 401 -1.62 -16.93 3.93
N ARG A 402 -2.05 -17.44 5.09
CA ARG A 402 -3.06 -18.49 5.20
C ARG A 402 -4.44 -17.97 4.79
N SER A 403 -4.82 -16.77 5.22
CA SER A 403 -6.06 -16.11 4.79
C SER A 403 -6.09 -15.91 3.27
N LEU A 404 -4.97 -15.46 2.68
CA LEU A 404 -4.83 -15.30 1.23
C LEU A 404 -4.94 -16.65 0.48
N PHE A 405 -4.33 -17.70 1.04
CA PHE A 405 -4.42 -19.05 0.48
C PHE A 405 -5.85 -19.57 0.50
N GLN A 406 -6.55 -19.44 1.64
CA GLN A 406 -7.93 -19.90 1.81
C GLN A 406 -8.90 -19.13 0.91
N LEU A 407 -8.77 -17.80 0.86
CA LEU A 407 -9.61 -16.94 0.03
C LEU A 407 -9.51 -17.33 -1.45
N TYR A 408 -8.30 -17.35 -2.02
CA TYR A 408 -8.07 -17.71 -3.42
C TYR A 408 -8.10 -19.23 -3.69
N SER A 409 -8.57 -20.01 -2.71
CA SER A 409 -9.03 -21.37 -2.97
C SER A 409 -10.48 -21.42 -3.46
N THR A 410 -11.26 -20.36 -3.20
CA THR A 410 -12.71 -20.33 -3.40
C THR A 410 -13.16 -19.30 -4.43
N ILE A 411 -12.41 -18.21 -4.58
CA ILE A 411 -12.76 -17.10 -5.48
C ILE A 411 -11.66 -16.74 -6.46
N ASN A 412 -12.06 -16.11 -7.57
CA ASN A 412 -11.14 -15.51 -8.53
C ASN A 412 -10.69 -14.13 -8.03
N PRO A 413 -9.39 -13.82 -8.13
CA PRO A 413 -8.83 -12.56 -7.65
C PRO A 413 -9.30 -11.35 -8.47
N SER A 414 -9.71 -10.28 -7.79
CA SER A 414 -10.04 -9.00 -8.42
C SER A 414 -8.81 -8.38 -9.13
N PRO A 415 -8.96 -7.70 -10.29
CA PRO A 415 -7.85 -7.01 -10.95
C PRO A 415 -7.09 -6.03 -10.05
N ILE A 416 -7.80 -5.43 -9.08
CA ILE A 416 -7.26 -4.46 -8.11
C ILE A 416 -6.25 -5.13 -7.15
N SER A 417 -6.35 -6.45 -6.94
CA SER A 417 -5.45 -7.23 -6.08
C SER A 417 -4.05 -7.45 -6.66
N LYS A 418 -3.88 -7.23 -7.97
CA LYS A 418 -2.70 -7.67 -8.74
C LYS A 418 -1.37 -7.23 -8.14
N TYR A 419 -1.22 -5.94 -7.81
CA TYR A 419 0.04 -5.41 -7.28
C TYR A 419 0.24 -5.68 -5.78
N PRO A 420 -0.77 -5.49 -4.91
CA PRO A 420 -0.65 -5.84 -3.49
C PRO A 420 -0.25 -7.30 -3.27
N VAL A 421 -0.93 -8.23 -3.96
CA VAL A 421 -0.66 -9.67 -3.84
C VAL A 421 0.74 -10.03 -4.34
N ARG A 422 1.18 -9.50 -5.50
CA ARG A 422 2.55 -9.72 -5.99
C ARG A 422 3.60 -9.25 -5.00
N TYR A 423 3.40 -8.07 -4.42
CA TYR A 423 4.35 -7.52 -3.46
C TYR A 423 4.44 -8.41 -2.23
N PHE A 424 3.29 -8.75 -1.65
CA PHE A 424 3.18 -9.57 -0.45
C PHE A 424 3.76 -10.98 -0.63
N LEU A 425 3.56 -11.63 -1.78
CA LEU A 425 4.18 -12.94 -2.05
C LEU A 425 5.72 -12.90 -2.02
N GLY A 426 6.32 -11.79 -2.46
CA GLY A 426 7.75 -11.57 -2.31
C GLY A 426 8.18 -11.38 -0.85
N LEU A 427 7.34 -10.68 -0.07
CA LEU A 427 7.54 -10.45 1.36
C LEU A 427 7.46 -11.78 2.15
N LEU A 428 6.46 -12.63 1.87
CA LEU A 428 6.37 -13.97 2.47
C LEU A 428 7.63 -14.80 2.26
N ILE A 429 8.20 -14.79 1.05
CA ILE A 429 9.47 -15.49 0.77
C ILE A 429 10.61 -14.86 1.58
N ALA A 430 10.64 -13.53 1.71
CA ALA A 430 11.66 -12.82 2.47
C ALA A 430 11.59 -13.13 3.98
N VAL A 431 10.41 -13.43 4.51
CA VAL A 431 10.14 -13.73 5.94
C VAL A 431 10.14 -15.25 6.23
N ASP A 432 10.76 -16.04 5.33
CA ASP A 432 10.93 -17.49 5.44
C ASP A 432 9.67 -18.35 5.23
N HIS A 433 8.55 -17.75 4.80
CA HIS A 433 7.29 -18.44 4.45
C HIS A 433 7.20 -18.85 2.98
N GLY A 434 8.35 -19.22 2.38
CA GLY A 434 8.44 -19.51 0.94
C GLY A 434 7.63 -20.74 0.48
N ARG A 435 7.32 -21.69 1.38
CA ARG A 435 6.46 -22.84 1.06
C ARG A 435 5.01 -22.42 0.87
N LEU A 436 4.49 -21.61 1.80
CA LEU A 436 3.13 -21.06 1.75
C LEU A 436 2.97 -20.15 0.52
N ALA A 437 3.94 -19.27 0.26
CA ALA A 437 3.95 -18.42 -0.93
C ALA A 437 3.85 -19.22 -2.24
N VAL A 438 4.60 -20.33 -2.38
CA VAL A 438 4.51 -21.20 -3.56
C VAL A 438 3.19 -21.98 -3.62
N GLY A 439 2.58 -22.30 -2.49
CA GLY A 439 1.22 -22.85 -2.41
C GLY A 439 0.17 -21.87 -2.98
N ILE A 440 0.23 -20.60 -2.56
CA ILE A 440 -0.66 -19.54 -3.06
C ILE A 440 -0.44 -19.31 -4.56
N LEU A 441 0.83 -19.18 -4.98
CA LEU A 441 1.19 -19.05 -6.39
C LEU A 441 0.66 -20.21 -7.24
N ASN A 442 0.71 -21.44 -6.74
CA ASN A 442 0.19 -22.60 -7.45
C ASN A 442 -1.31 -22.47 -7.75
N ARG A 443 -2.11 -22.01 -6.77
CA ARG A 443 -3.55 -21.78 -6.99
C ARG A 443 -3.79 -20.63 -7.96
N LEU A 444 -3.12 -19.49 -7.73
CA LEU A 444 -3.31 -18.31 -8.56
C LEU A 444 -2.87 -18.49 -10.02
N PHE A 445 -1.84 -19.30 -10.31
CA PHE A 445 -1.45 -19.62 -11.69
C PHE A 445 -2.50 -20.46 -12.42
N LEU A 446 -3.24 -21.32 -11.69
CA LEU A 446 -4.33 -22.11 -12.27
C LEU A 446 -5.55 -21.24 -12.59
N ILE A 447 -5.84 -20.26 -11.74
CA ILE A 447 -7.05 -19.44 -11.84
C ILE A 447 -6.84 -18.19 -12.74
N THR A 448 -5.77 -17.43 -12.51
CA THR A 448 -5.53 -16.15 -13.21
C THR A 448 -4.03 -15.93 -13.47
N PRO A 449 -3.43 -16.61 -14.46
CA PRO A 449 -2.00 -16.49 -14.76
C PRO A 449 -1.58 -15.08 -15.21
N SER A 450 -2.50 -14.29 -15.77
CA SER A 450 -2.28 -12.88 -16.15
C SER A 450 -1.94 -11.97 -14.95
N LEU A 451 -2.23 -12.44 -13.72
CA LEU A 451 -1.76 -11.82 -12.50
C LEU A 451 -0.25 -11.88 -12.34
N PHE A 452 0.53 -12.59 -13.15
CA PHE A 452 1.99 -12.67 -12.97
C PHE A 452 2.76 -12.20 -14.18
N THR A 453 3.88 -11.51 -13.93
CA THR A 453 4.87 -11.22 -14.98
C THR A 453 6.07 -12.14 -14.80
N GLN A 454 6.75 -12.42 -15.90
CA GLN A 454 8.01 -13.14 -15.89
C GLN A 454 9.04 -12.50 -14.93
N ARG A 455 9.09 -11.16 -14.87
CA ARG A 455 10.00 -10.42 -13.98
C ARG A 455 9.75 -10.73 -12.49
N CYS A 456 8.49 -10.79 -12.07
CA CYS A 456 8.12 -11.16 -10.70
C CYS A 456 8.56 -12.58 -10.36
N VAL A 457 8.23 -13.54 -11.23
CA VAL A 457 8.60 -14.96 -11.04
C VAL A 457 10.11 -15.14 -10.99
N ARG A 458 10.85 -14.47 -11.87
CA ARG A 458 12.31 -14.48 -11.85
C ARG A 458 12.86 -14.06 -10.49
N ARG A 459 12.33 -12.97 -9.90
CA ARG A 459 12.76 -12.47 -8.59
C ARG A 459 12.47 -13.51 -7.49
N TRP A 460 11.27 -14.08 -7.46
CA TRP A 460 10.89 -15.07 -6.46
C TRP A 460 11.70 -16.37 -6.56
N LEU A 461 12.01 -16.85 -7.77
CA LEU A 461 12.88 -18.02 -7.97
C LEU A 461 14.26 -17.80 -7.35
N VAL A 462 14.87 -16.64 -7.60
CA VAL A 462 16.18 -16.30 -7.02
C VAL A 462 16.08 -16.17 -5.50
N GLN A 463 15.06 -15.47 -4.99
CA GLN A 463 14.85 -15.31 -3.55
C GLN A 463 14.62 -16.66 -2.83
N LEU A 464 13.81 -17.56 -3.39
CA LEU A 464 13.60 -18.90 -2.83
C LEU A 464 14.90 -19.70 -2.75
N VAL A 465 15.78 -19.59 -3.76
CA VAL A 465 17.09 -20.26 -3.72
C VAL A 465 18.01 -19.63 -2.68
N GLN A 466 18.04 -18.29 -2.58
CA GLN A 466 18.80 -17.56 -1.56
C GLN A 466 18.36 -17.91 -0.13
N LYS A 467 17.07 -18.21 0.05
CA LYS A 467 16.48 -18.67 1.31
C LYS A 467 16.63 -20.17 1.58
N GLY A 468 17.44 -20.89 0.79
CA GLY A 468 17.66 -22.32 1.01
C GLY A 468 16.45 -23.20 0.67
N LEU A 469 15.50 -22.70 -0.14
CA LEU A 469 14.31 -23.44 -0.59
C LEU A 469 14.35 -23.84 -2.09
N PRO A 470 15.40 -24.50 -2.61
CA PRO A 470 15.48 -24.79 -4.03
C PRO A 470 14.44 -25.80 -4.54
N ARG A 471 13.70 -26.50 -3.63
CA ARG A 471 12.62 -27.45 -4.03
C ARG A 471 11.44 -26.63 -4.51
N GLN A 472 11.09 -25.60 -3.73
CA GLN A 472 10.00 -24.70 -4.01
C GLN A 472 10.29 -23.85 -5.24
N ALA A 473 11.53 -23.37 -5.41
CA ALA A 473 11.94 -22.70 -6.65
C ALA A 473 11.74 -23.59 -7.89
N GLY A 474 12.15 -24.87 -7.83
CA GLY A 474 11.92 -25.83 -8.91
C GLY A 474 10.43 -26.11 -9.15
N LYS A 475 9.60 -26.15 -8.10
CA LYS A 475 8.14 -26.29 -8.21
C LYS A 475 7.54 -25.07 -8.92
N LEU A 476 7.84 -23.86 -8.45
CA LEU A 476 7.36 -22.61 -9.04
C LEU A 476 7.74 -22.49 -10.53
N PHE A 477 8.98 -22.82 -10.91
CA PHE A 477 9.39 -22.80 -12.31
C PHE A 477 8.59 -23.76 -13.20
N ARG A 478 8.28 -24.96 -12.70
CA ARG A 478 7.47 -25.94 -13.47
C ARG A 478 6.02 -25.50 -13.65
N LEU A 479 5.49 -24.75 -12.68
CA LEU A 479 4.16 -24.15 -12.76
C LEU A 479 4.18 -23.00 -13.77
N SER A 480 5.08 -22.04 -13.58
CA SER A 480 5.12 -20.82 -14.37
C SER A 480 5.45 -21.04 -15.85
N ARG A 481 6.28 -22.04 -16.18
CA ARG A 481 6.69 -22.30 -17.57
C ARG A 481 5.53 -22.63 -18.52
N ARG A 482 4.39 -23.10 -17.99
CA ARG A 482 3.20 -23.43 -18.79
C ARG A 482 2.45 -22.17 -19.28
N HIS A 483 2.67 -21.04 -18.62
CA HIS A 483 1.95 -19.79 -18.85
C HIS A 483 2.80 -18.70 -19.50
N PHE A 484 4.06 -19.00 -19.83
CA PHE A 484 4.98 -18.05 -20.43
C PHE A 484 5.48 -18.57 -21.77
N THR A 485 5.78 -17.64 -22.69
CA THR A 485 6.32 -18.00 -24.01
C THR A 485 7.65 -18.74 -23.86
N LEU A 486 8.02 -19.51 -24.88
CA LEU A 486 9.27 -20.27 -24.86
C LEU A 486 10.50 -19.40 -24.53
N PRO A 487 10.70 -18.20 -25.13
CA PRO A 487 11.81 -17.30 -24.76
C PRO A 487 11.79 -16.89 -23.28
N GLN A 488 10.61 -16.56 -22.74
CA GLN A 488 10.46 -16.15 -21.34
C GLN A 488 10.79 -17.29 -20.37
N SER A 489 10.29 -18.49 -20.68
CA SER A 489 10.57 -19.71 -19.93
C SER A 489 12.06 -20.07 -19.94
N ILE A 490 12.76 -19.86 -21.05
CA ILE A 490 14.22 -20.06 -21.15
C ILE A 490 14.97 -19.07 -20.25
N ASP A 491 14.62 -17.78 -20.24
CA ASP A 491 15.27 -16.82 -19.33
C ASP A 491 15.03 -17.20 -17.86
N LEU A 492 13.81 -17.57 -17.48
CA LEU A 492 13.52 -18.06 -16.13
C LEU A 492 14.38 -19.27 -15.76
N GLN A 493 14.52 -20.22 -16.70
CA GLN A 493 15.35 -21.41 -16.53
C GLN A 493 16.82 -21.05 -16.35
N ARG A 494 17.37 -20.15 -17.18
CA ARG A 494 18.76 -19.67 -17.09
C ARG A 494 19.04 -19.04 -15.74
N LYS A 495 18.15 -18.15 -15.28
CA LYS A 495 18.29 -17.43 -14.02
C LYS A 495 18.16 -18.37 -12.82
N LEU A 496 17.20 -19.30 -12.84
CA LEU A 496 17.07 -20.33 -11.81
C LEU A 496 18.31 -21.24 -11.77
N THR A 497 18.82 -21.67 -12.94
CA THR A 497 20.00 -22.51 -13.04
C THR A 497 21.23 -21.83 -12.44
N ALA A 498 21.45 -20.55 -12.79
CA ALA A 498 22.54 -19.74 -12.23
C ALA A 498 22.39 -19.59 -10.70
N ALA A 499 21.18 -19.31 -10.20
CA ALA A 499 20.92 -19.21 -8.77
C ALA A 499 21.18 -20.53 -8.04
N LEU A 500 20.70 -21.66 -8.58
CA LEU A 500 20.93 -23.01 -8.02
C LEU A 500 22.41 -23.38 -8.00
N PHE A 501 23.15 -23.03 -9.05
CA PHE A 501 24.60 -23.22 -9.11
C PHE A 501 25.31 -22.36 -8.07
N ALA A 502 24.92 -21.10 -7.91
CA ALA A 502 25.49 -20.20 -6.91
C ALA A 502 25.28 -20.74 -5.48
N ALA A 503 24.10 -21.31 -5.21
CA ALA A 503 23.74 -21.94 -3.94
C ALA A 503 24.21 -23.41 -3.79
N ASN A 504 25.13 -23.89 -4.63
CA ASN A 504 25.68 -25.25 -4.62
C ASN A 504 24.63 -26.38 -4.75
N ALA A 505 23.44 -26.10 -5.27
CA ALA A 505 22.36 -27.05 -5.48
C ALA A 505 22.49 -27.80 -6.83
N HIS A 506 23.69 -28.34 -7.13
CA HIS A 506 24.07 -28.89 -8.44
C HIS A 506 23.12 -29.97 -8.96
N ARG A 507 22.68 -30.91 -8.11
CA ARG A 507 21.74 -31.97 -8.50
C ARG A 507 20.43 -31.40 -9.05
N ARG A 508 19.94 -30.30 -8.50
CA ARG A 508 18.71 -29.64 -8.96
C ARG A 508 18.96 -28.75 -10.16
N ALA A 509 20.07 -28.03 -10.19
CA ALA A 509 20.49 -27.30 -11.37
C ALA A 509 20.56 -28.23 -12.60
N ARG A 510 21.10 -29.46 -12.43
CA ARG A 510 21.14 -30.48 -13.48
C ARG A 510 19.75 -30.91 -13.94
N LYS A 511 18.83 -31.16 -13.01
CA LYS A 511 17.42 -31.48 -13.35
C LYS A 511 16.74 -30.35 -14.13
N VAL A 512 17.04 -29.09 -13.81
CA VAL A 512 16.51 -27.93 -14.53
C VAL A 512 17.12 -27.84 -15.93
N VAL A 513 18.45 -27.98 -16.06
CA VAL A 513 19.18 -27.93 -17.34
C VAL A 513 18.77 -29.05 -18.29
N ASN A 514 18.69 -30.29 -17.81
CA ASN A 514 18.42 -31.47 -18.65
C ASN A 514 17.02 -31.47 -19.27
N ARG A 515 16.12 -30.62 -18.77
CA ARG A 515 14.77 -30.43 -19.30
C ARG A 515 14.70 -29.35 -20.39
N MET A 516 15.83 -28.75 -20.78
CA MET A 516 15.85 -27.77 -21.85
C MET A 516 15.68 -28.47 -23.21
N PRO A 517 14.78 -27.99 -24.09
CA PRO A 517 14.71 -28.48 -25.45
C PRO A 517 16.08 -28.37 -26.13
N ARG A 518 16.48 -29.43 -26.84
CA ARG A 518 17.68 -29.42 -27.69
C ARG A 518 17.41 -28.48 -28.89
N GLY A 519 18.43 -27.78 -29.37
CA GLY A 519 18.32 -26.89 -30.55
C GLY A 519 18.12 -25.39 -30.27
N LEU A 520 17.82 -24.98 -29.04
CA LEU A 520 17.65 -23.55 -28.72
C LEU A 520 18.99 -22.81 -28.64
N ARG A 521 19.01 -21.55 -29.11
CA ARG A 521 20.16 -20.62 -29.00
C ARG A 521 20.56 -20.49 -27.52
N THR A 522 21.64 -21.16 -27.15
CA THR A 522 22.25 -21.10 -25.81
C THR A 522 23.34 -20.04 -25.84
N THR A 523 23.33 -19.15 -24.85
CA THR A 523 24.45 -18.20 -24.70
C THR A 523 25.72 -18.98 -24.35
N ARG A 524 26.90 -18.45 -24.68
CA ARG A 524 28.19 -19.08 -24.28
C ARG A 524 28.24 -19.29 -22.76
N ARG A 525 27.77 -18.30 -21.98
CA ARG A 525 27.61 -18.41 -20.53
C ARG A 525 26.75 -19.60 -20.10
N ASP A 526 25.63 -19.85 -20.78
CA ASP A 526 24.79 -21.03 -20.49
C ASP A 526 25.54 -22.32 -20.78
N ARG A 527 26.26 -22.40 -21.90
CA ARG A 527 27.05 -23.59 -22.25
C ARG A 527 28.10 -23.88 -21.18
N ILE A 528 28.80 -22.85 -20.73
CA ILE A 528 29.78 -22.91 -19.63
C ILE A 528 29.11 -23.40 -18.33
N LEU A 529 27.96 -22.84 -17.95
CA LEU A 529 27.20 -23.30 -16.78
C LEU A 529 26.75 -24.77 -16.91
N ARG A 530 26.29 -25.18 -18.10
CA ARG A 530 25.89 -26.58 -18.35
C ARG A 530 27.06 -27.53 -18.18
N ILE A 531 28.24 -27.17 -18.70
CA ILE A 531 29.48 -27.93 -18.52
C ILE A 531 29.76 -28.11 -17.02
N ALA A 532 29.70 -27.03 -16.24
CA ALA A 532 29.93 -27.08 -14.79
C ALA A 532 28.89 -27.92 -14.02
N ILE A 533 27.64 -27.92 -14.45
CA ILE A 533 26.53 -28.64 -13.78
C ILE A 533 26.48 -30.13 -14.17
N SER A 534 26.88 -30.45 -15.40
CA SER A 534 26.76 -31.79 -15.99
C SER A 534 27.58 -32.85 -15.26
N ARG A 535 28.66 -32.49 -14.56
CA ARG A 535 29.47 -33.44 -13.77
C ARG A 535 29.40 -33.15 -12.27
N PRO A 536 29.32 -34.20 -11.44
CA PRO A 536 29.44 -34.01 -9.99
C PRO A 536 30.79 -33.35 -9.71
N LEU A 537 30.83 -32.37 -8.79
CA LEU A 537 32.09 -31.88 -8.24
C LEU A 537 32.82 -33.11 -7.69
N PRO A 538 33.95 -33.51 -8.27
CA PRO A 538 34.65 -34.68 -7.77
C PRO A 538 35.31 -34.27 -6.45
N ASN A 539 34.99 -34.99 -5.36
CA ASN A 539 35.79 -34.92 -4.13
C ASN A 539 37.25 -35.37 -4.36
N SER A 540 37.57 -35.91 -5.55
CA SER A 540 38.91 -36.29 -5.98
C SER A 540 39.44 -35.32 -7.05
N TYR A 541 40.43 -34.52 -6.65
CA TYR A 541 41.19 -33.56 -7.48
C TYR A 541 41.90 -34.18 -8.69
N ARG A 542 42.03 -35.51 -8.73
CA ARG A 542 42.95 -36.21 -9.63
C ARG A 542 42.29 -36.89 -10.82
N THR A 543 40.98 -36.75 -11.01
CA THR A 543 40.33 -37.39 -12.16
C THR A 543 40.69 -36.69 -13.49
N SER A 544 41.18 -37.45 -14.47
CA SER A 544 41.46 -37.02 -15.86
C SER A 544 40.30 -36.23 -16.49
N LYS A 545 39.07 -36.57 -16.10
CA LYS A 545 37.82 -35.91 -16.48
C LYS A 545 37.75 -34.42 -16.12
N ALA A 546 38.48 -33.95 -15.10
CA ALA A 546 38.52 -32.54 -14.72
C ALA A 546 39.42 -31.69 -15.64
N ARG A 547 40.46 -32.27 -16.26
CA ARG A 547 41.30 -31.56 -17.25
C ARG A 547 40.52 -31.24 -18.53
N LEU A 548 39.76 -32.21 -19.04
CA LEU A 548 38.88 -32.01 -20.20
C LEU A 548 37.84 -30.90 -19.98
N HIS A 549 37.39 -30.70 -18.73
CA HIS A 549 36.45 -29.62 -18.40
C HIS A 549 37.10 -28.25 -18.46
N THR A 550 38.29 -28.11 -17.88
CA THR A 550 39.09 -26.90 -17.98
C THR A 550 39.30 -26.50 -19.44
N LEU A 551 39.71 -27.46 -20.27
CA LEU A 551 39.91 -27.23 -21.70
C LEU A 551 38.61 -26.81 -22.40
N LYS A 552 37.47 -27.44 -22.10
CA LYS A 552 36.18 -27.06 -22.69
C LYS A 552 35.69 -25.68 -22.26
N VAL A 553 35.89 -25.30 -20.99
CA VAL A 553 35.53 -23.96 -20.51
C VAL A 553 36.42 -22.90 -21.16
N MET A 554 37.73 -23.12 -21.20
CA MET A 554 38.68 -22.22 -21.86
C MET A 554 38.39 -22.08 -23.35
N ALA A 555 38.28 -23.20 -24.09
CA ALA A 555 38.00 -23.18 -25.52
C ALA A 555 36.67 -22.47 -25.86
N LEU A 556 35.67 -22.46 -24.97
CA LEU A 556 34.43 -21.73 -25.20
C LEU A 556 34.58 -20.22 -25.02
N VAL A 557 35.51 -19.77 -24.17
CA VAL A 557 35.81 -18.35 -23.99
C VAL A 557 36.76 -17.88 -25.07
N ASP A 558 37.82 -18.65 -25.38
CA ASP A 558 38.84 -18.31 -26.38
C ASP A 558 38.28 -18.23 -27.81
N ARG A 559 37.21 -18.99 -28.11
CA ARG A 559 36.48 -18.89 -29.40
C ARG A 559 35.67 -17.61 -29.56
N ASP A 560 35.67 -16.73 -28.56
CA ASP A 560 35.04 -15.41 -28.61
C ASP A 560 36.15 -14.35 -28.68
N PRO A 561 36.23 -13.53 -29.74
CA PRO A 561 37.23 -12.46 -29.78
C PRO A 561 36.93 -11.37 -28.72
N SER A 562 35.68 -11.23 -28.28
CA SER A 562 35.26 -10.24 -27.29
C SER A 562 34.28 -10.81 -26.25
N PRO A 563 34.73 -11.75 -25.38
CA PRO A 563 33.85 -12.40 -24.44
C PRO A 563 33.29 -11.40 -23.43
N SER A 564 31.96 -11.43 -23.24
CA SER A 564 31.33 -10.52 -22.28
C SER A 564 31.91 -10.70 -20.86
N PRO A 565 32.08 -9.62 -20.07
CA PRO A 565 32.65 -9.68 -18.72
C PRO A 565 31.98 -10.71 -17.80
N SER A 566 30.65 -10.85 -17.92
CA SER A 566 29.87 -11.83 -17.14
C SER A 566 30.18 -13.29 -17.51
N THR A 567 30.61 -13.55 -18.75
CA THR A 567 31.01 -14.87 -19.22
C THR A 567 32.37 -15.23 -18.66
N ILE A 568 33.35 -14.30 -18.73
CA ILE A 568 34.68 -14.45 -18.12
C ILE A 568 34.54 -14.70 -16.61
N GLN A 569 33.80 -13.85 -15.90
CA GLN A 569 33.56 -14.00 -14.46
C GLN A 569 32.95 -15.37 -14.12
N THR A 570 31.99 -15.85 -14.91
CA THR A 570 31.36 -17.16 -14.71
C THR A 570 32.38 -18.30 -14.95
N ALA A 571 33.18 -18.19 -16.01
CA ALA A 571 34.23 -19.17 -16.34
C ALA A 571 35.29 -19.25 -15.24
N VAL A 572 35.83 -18.11 -14.80
CA VAL A 572 36.78 -18.04 -13.68
C VAL A 572 36.14 -18.64 -12.42
N THR A 573 34.91 -18.28 -12.07
CA THR A 573 34.21 -18.86 -10.91
C THR A 573 34.15 -20.39 -10.98
N ILE A 574 33.86 -20.95 -12.16
CA ILE A 574 33.79 -22.40 -12.36
C ILE A 574 35.18 -23.03 -12.24
N LEU A 575 36.20 -22.47 -12.88
CA LEU A 575 37.57 -22.97 -12.83
C LEU A 575 38.12 -22.94 -11.41
N THR A 576 37.91 -21.83 -10.70
CA THR A 576 38.24 -21.67 -9.27
C THR A 576 37.53 -22.73 -8.44
N ARG A 577 36.21 -22.89 -8.56
CA ARG A 577 35.45 -23.92 -7.82
C ARG A 577 35.86 -25.37 -8.15
N GLN A 578 36.53 -25.59 -9.27
CA GLN A 578 37.08 -26.89 -9.66
C GLN A 578 38.54 -27.08 -9.22
N GLY A 579 39.12 -26.14 -8.45
CA GLY A 579 40.52 -26.19 -8.00
C GLY A 579 41.54 -25.85 -9.10
N ARG A 580 41.10 -25.25 -10.21
CA ARG A 580 41.94 -24.97 -11.40
C ARG A 580 42.44 -23.53 -11.40
N MET A 581 43.14 -23.14 -10.34
CA MET A 581 43.55 -21.74 -10.11
C MET A 581 44.47 -21.19 -11.19
N SER A 582 45.41 -21.99 -11.70
CA SER A 582 46.32 -21.53 -12.77
C SER A 582 45.58 -21.21 -14.06
N ALA A 583 44.58 -22.03 -14.43
CA ALA A 583 43.74 -21.77 -15.60
C ALA A 583 42.82 -20.57 -15.38
N ALA A 584 42.25 -20.44 -14.17
CA ALA A 584 41.43 -19.30 -13.78
C ALA A 584 42.23 -17.98 -13.87
N ARG A 585 43.47 -17.97 -13.38
CA ARG A 585 44.39 -16.84 -13.46
C ARG A 585 44.80 -16.55 -14.90
N LYS A 586 45.19 -17.57 -15.67
CA LYS A 586 45.57 -17.40 -17.07
C LYS A 586 44.44 -16.74 -17.87
N LEU A 587 43.21 -17.23 -17.70
CA LEU A 587 42.03 -16.68 -18.35
C LEU A 587 41.76 -15.23 -17.93
N PHE A 588 41.96 -14.90 -16.65
CA PHE A 588 41.81 -13.53 -16.17
C PHE A 588 42.86 -12.59 -16.77
N LEU A 589 44.14 -12.99 -16.78
CA LEU A 589 45.23 -12.20 -17.35
C LEU A 589 45.06 -11.98 -18.86
N GLN A 590 44.63 -13.00 -19.60
CA GLN A 590 44.39 -12.90 -21.05
C GLN A 590 43.31 -11.87 -21.41
N HIS A 591 42.33 -11.64 -20.53
CA HIS A 591 41.24 -10.71 -20.77
C HIS A 591 41.23 -9.52 -19.80
N SER A 592 42.32 -9.25 -19.08
CA SER A 592 42.36 -8.18 -18.08
C SER A 592 42.18 -6.79 -18.70
N ALA A 593 42.70 -6.59 -19.91
CA ALA A 593 42.62 -5.33 -20.65
C ALA A 593 41.17 -4.91 -20.96
N SER A 594 40.30 -5.88 -21.28
CA SER A 594 38.89 -5.63 -21.67
C SER A 594 37.92 -5.54 -20.49
N LEU A 595 38.39 -5.76 -19.26
CA LEU A 595 37.57 -5.69 -18.05
C LEU A 595 37.63 -4.30 -17.42
N ASP A 596 36.51 -3.89 -16.80
CA ASP A 596 36.48 -2.72 -15.92
C ASP A 596 37.14 -3.06 -14.57
N THR A 597 37.52 -2.03 -13.83
CA THR A 597 38.16 -2.17 -12.50
C THR A 597 37.26 -2.96 -11.54
N LYS A 598 35.93 -2.75 -11.63
CA LYS A 598 34.96 -3.41 -10.75
C LYS A 598 34.86 -4.91 -11.02
N VAL A 599 34.71 -5.35 -12.27
CA VAL A 599 34.66 -6.79 -12.58
C VAL A 599 36.04 -7.43 -12.36
N SER A 600 37.13 -6.73 -12.68
CA SER A 600 38.50 -7.21 -12.40
C SER A 600 38.70 -7.49 -10.91
N THR A 601 38.25 -6.57 -10.05
CA THR A 601 38.28 -6.73 -8.58
C THR A 601 37.48 -7.95 -8.13
N VAL A 602 36.26 -8.13 -8.65
CA VAL A 602 35.44 -9.30 -8.31
C VAL A 602 36.09 -10.61 -8.78
N ILE A 603 36.69 -10.64 -9.97
CA ILE A 603 37.38 -11.82 -10.52
C ILE A 603 38.64 -12.14 -9.71
N GLY A 604 39.45 -11.14 -9.37
CA GLY A 604 40.61 -11.30 -8.50
C GLY A 604 40.20 -11.84 -7.12
N ASN A 605 39.15 -11.30 -6.52
CA ASN A 605 38.59 -11.79 -5.26
C ASN A 605 38.10 -13.26 -5.36
N ILE A 606 37.51 -13.66 -6.48
CA ILE A 606 37.16 -15.06 -6.74
C ILE A 606 38.42 -15.95 -6.74
N ILE A 607 39.49 -15.52 -7.42
CA ILE A 607 40.75 -16.27 -7.51
C ILE A 607 41.41 -16.38 -6.13
N LEU A 608 41.57 -15.26 -5.41
CA LEU A 608 42.15 -15.22 -4.07
C LEU A 608 41.39 -16.12 -3.09
N HIS A 609 40.06 -16.04 -3.08
CA HIS A 609 39.23 -16.91 -2.24
C HIS A 609 39.40 -18.39 -2.60
N GLY A 610 39.58 -18.70 -3.89
CA GLY A 610 39.95 -20.03 -4.36
C GLY A 610 41.25 -20.54 -3.72
N TYR A 611 42.31 -19.74 -3.70
CA TYR A 611 43.57 -20.14 -3.05
C TYR A 611 43.38 -20.42 -1.56
N VAL A 612 42.56 -19.63 -0.85
CA VAL A 612 42.22 -19.86 0.56
C VAL A 612 41.50 -21.19 0.76
N PHE A 613 40.54 -21.53 -0.11
CA PHE A 613 39.74 -22.75 0.03
C PHE A 613 40.52 -24.02 -0.30
N PHE A 614 41.34 -24.01 -1.35
CA PHE A 614 41.89 -25.22 -1.95
C PHE A 614 43.26 -25.66 -1.42
N ARG A 615 44.07 -24.76 -0.84
CA ARG A 615 45.44 -25.10 -0.44
C ARG A 615 45.59 -25.68 0.96
N GLY A 616 44.53 -25.74 1.76
CA GLY A 616 44.64 -26.10 3.18
C GLY A 616 45.46 -25.05 3.92
N SER A 617 44.84 -24.29 4.81
CA SER A 617 45.42 -23.13 5.49
C SER A 617 46.54 -23.46 6.51
N ASN A 618 47.00 -24.70 6.59
CA ASN A 618 47.88 -25.18 7.67
C ASN A 618 49.33 -24.68 7.58
N THR A 619 49.70 -23.89 6.57
CA THR A 619 51.11 -23.54 6.33
C THR A 619 51.29 -22.03 6.13
N ARG A 620 52.26 -21.41 6.83
CA ARG A 620 52.71 -20.02 6.60
C ARG A 620 53.01 -19.72 5.11
N ARG A 621 53.46 -20.75 4.37
CA ARG A 621 53.66 -20.68 2.91
C ARG A 621 52.39 -20.37 2.13
N ALA A 622 51.23 -20.85 2.58
CA ALA A 622 49.96 -20.61 1.93
C ALA A 622 49.54 -19.13 2.07
N ILE A 623 49.71 -18.55 3.25
CA ILE A 623 49.47 -17.12 3.49
C ILE A 623 50.40 -16.27 2.62
N ARG A 624 51.73 -16.50 2.69
CA ARG A 624 52.71 -15.81 1.84
C ARG A 624 52.35 -15.88 0.35
N HIS A 625 51.90 -17.04 -0.10
CA HIS A 625 51.46 -17.20 -1.49
C HIS A 625 50.19 -16.41 -1.83
N ILE A 626 49.24 -16.29 -0.89
CA ILE A 626 48.03 -15.49 -1.11
C ILE A 626 48.37 -14.00 -1.19
N PHE A 627 49.26 -13.50 -0.33
CA PHE A 627 49.77 -12.13 -0.41
C PHE A 627 50.54 -11.90 -1.71
N HIS A 628 51.46 -12.79 -2.07
CA HIS A 628 52.13 -12.71 -3.36
C HIS A 628 51.15 -12.74 -4.55
N MET A 629 50.10 -13.59 -4.49
CA MET A 629 49.09 -13.62 -5.54
C MET A 629 48.28 -12.33 -5.59
N LYS A 630 48.03 -11.68 -4.44
CA LYS A 630 47.41 -10.36 -4.37
C LYS A 630 48.27 -9.35 -5.16
N ASP A 631 49.58 -9.33 -4.91
CA ASP A 631 50.51 -8.40 -5.56
C ASP A 631 50.58 -8.64 -7.08
N VAL A 632 50.70 -9.90 -7.49
CA VAL A 632 50.69 -10.29 -8.92
C VAL A 632 49.40 -9.86 -9.62
N LEU A 633 48.25 -9.97 -8.94
CA LEU A 633 46.98 -9.52 -9.53
C LEU A 633 46.91 -7.99 -9.62
N SER A 634 47.45 -7.25 -8.65
CA SER A 634 47.48 -5.78 -8.70
C SER A 634 48.45 -5.21 -9.73
N GLU A 635 49.62 -5.84 -9.92
CA GLU A 635 50.64 -5.36 -10.86
C GLU A 635 50.23 -5.61 -12.32
N GLY A 636 49.62 -6.76 -12.60
CA GLY A 636 49.32 -7.19 -13.97
C GLY A 636 47.91 -6.86 -14.47
N THR A 637 47.02 -6.32 -13.62
CA THR A 637 45.61 -6.11 -13.99
C THR A 637 44.99 -4.88 -13.32
N LYS A 638 43.78 -4.48 -13.74
CA LYS A 638 42.97 -3.42 -13.09
C LYS A 638 42.33 -3.88 -11.76
N PHE A 639 42.95 -4.81 -11.04
CA PHE A 639 42.47 -5.32 -9.76
C PHE A 639 42.77 -4.30 -8.65
N THR A 640 41.75 -3.83 -7.93
CA THR A 640 41.92 -2.92 -6.79
C THR A 640 41.45 -3.56 -5.50
N TYR A 641 42.11 -3.21 -4.39
CA TYR A 641 41.77 -3.76 -3.09
C TYR A 641 40.42 -3.21 -2.60
N ASP A 642 39.50 -4.11 -2.24
CA ASP A 642 38.24 -3.75 -1.60
C ASP A 642 38.09 -4.42 -0.23
N ARG A 643 36.99 -4.11 0.46
CA ARG A 643 36.67 -4.72 1.77
C ARG A 643 36.47 -6.24 1.66
N THR A 644 36.10 -6.75 0.47
CA THR A 644 35.99 -8.19 0.23
C THR A 644 37.36 -8.84 0.14
N THR A 645 38.34 -8.19 -0.51
CA THR A 645 39.73 -8.62 -0.54
C THR A 645 40.28 -8.70 0.87
N MET A 646 40.08 -7.66 1.68
CA MET A 646 40.48 -7.64 3.10
C MET A 646 39.92 -8.85 3.84
N ASN A 647 38.61 -9.09 3.75
CA ASN A 647 37.96 -10.24 4.38
C ASN A 647 38.55 -11.59 3.92
N ILE A 648 38.94 -11.72 2.65
CA ILE A 648 39.57 -12.94 2.12
C ILE A 648 40.97 -13.14 2.74
N LEU A 649 41.76 -12.07 2.86
CA LEU A 649 43.10 -12.13 3.49
C LEU A 649 42.98 -12.47 4.98
N ILE A 650 42.09 -11.80 5.70
CA ILE A 650 41.83 -12.11 7.12
C ILE A 650 41.35 -13.55 7.28
N LYS A 651 40.47 -14.03 6.39
CA LYS A 651 40.06 -15.44 6.39
C LYS A 651 41.24 -16.39 6.20
N ALA A 652 42.22 -16.04 5.35
CA ALA A 652 43.40 -16.86 5.16
C ALA A 652 44.23 -16.96 6.45
N ILE A 653 44.38 -15.84 7.16
CA ILE A 653 45.09 -15.73 8.44
C ILE A 653 44.37 -16.53 9.53
N LEU A 654 43.08 -16.28 9.75
CA LEU A 654 42.27 -16.94 10.78
C LEU A 654 42.18 -18.46 10.60
N ASN A 655 42.28 -18.97 9.36
CA ASN A 655 42.26 -20.40 9.12
C ASN A 655 43.62 -21.08 9.42
N SER A 656 44.69 -20.33 9.71
CA SER A 656 46.03 -20.90 9.89
C SER A 656 46.29 -21.33 11.33
N LYS A 657 46.23 -22.64 11.58
CA LYS A 657 46.46 -23.25 12.90
C LYS A 657 47.81 -22.87 13.52
N ARG A 658 48.84 -22.62 12.71
CA ARG A 658 50.20 -22.26 13.18
C ARG A 658 50.32 -20.81 13.65
N LEU A 659 49.33 -19.97 13.33
CA LEU A 659 49.24 -18.57 13.76
C LEU A 659 48.06 -18.37 14.70
N ALA A 660 47.38 -19.44 15.11
CA ALA A 660 46.28 -19.40 16.05
C ALA A 660 46.84 -19.02 17.43
N ASN A 661 46.70 -17.73 17.78
CA ASN A 661 47.00 -17.19 19.09
C ASN A 661 45.83 -16.26 19.45
N PRO A 662 45.10 -16.53 20.55
CA PRO A 662 43.97 -15.70 20.99
C PRO A 662 44.32 -14.22 21.12
N VAL A 663 45.51 -13.89 21.65
CA VAL A 663 45.99 -12.51 21.82
C VAL A 663 46.16 -11.83 20.47
N MET A 664 46.75 -12.54 19.49
CA MET A 664 46.92 -12.04 18.13
C MET A 664 45.58 -11.83 17.43
N PHE A 665 44.60 -12.72 17.62
CA PHE A 665 43.26 -12.55 17.05
C PHE A 665 42.49 -11.38 17.66
N ARG A 666 42.64 -11.12 18.96
CA ARG A 666 42.12 -9.91 19.62
C ARG A 666 42.77 -8.65 19.04
N ALA A 667 44.10 -8.62 18.94
CA ALA A 667 44.83 -7.49 18.35
C ALA A 667 44.46 -7.24 16.88
N LEU A 668 44.30 -8.31 16.10
CA LEU A 668 43.86 -8.23 14.71
C LEU A 668 42.42 -7.70 14.59
N PHE A 669 41.52 -8.10 15.50
CA PHE A 669 40.16 -7.59 15.52
C PHE A 669 40.12 -6.10 15.84
N ASP A 670 40.87 -5.66 16.86
CA ASP A 670 40.99 -4.24 17.22
C ASP A 670 41.61 -3.42 16.09
N HIS A 671 42.66 -3.94 15.41
CA HIS A 671 43.24 -3.32 14.23
C HIS A 671 42.22 -3.14 13.09
N LEU A 672 41.33 -4.12 12.85
CA LEU A 672 40.26 -3.98 11.87
C LEU A 672 39.23 -2.91 12.29
N ASN A 673 38.95 -2.76 13.58
CA ASN A 673 38.09 -1.67 14.06
C ASN A 673 38.73 -0.30 13.78
N ARG A 674 40.05 -0.15 14.01
CA ARG A 674 40.81 1.05 13.62
C ARG A 674 40.74 1.33 12.11
N LEU A 675 40.72 0.29 11.28
CA LEU A 675 40.52 0.40 9.82
C LEU A 675 39.05 0.67 9.41
N GLY A 676 38.16 0.99 10.36
CA GLY A 676 36.79 1.41 10.11
C GLY A 676 35.76 0.27 10.05
N TYR A 677 36.08 -0.93 10.54
CA TYR A 677 35.03 -1.92 10.84
C TYR A 677 34.24 -1.47 12.08
N PRO A 678 32.91 -1.51 12.06
CA PRO A 678 32.11 -0.88 13.11
C PRO A 678 32.04 -1.74 14.37
N ALA A 679 32.32 -1.12 15.52
CA ALA A 679 31.88 -1.58 16.82
C ALA A 679 31.13 -0.44 17.52
N SER A 680 29.97 -0.76 18.06
CA SER A 680 29.13 0.19 18.79
C SER A 680 29.86 0.68 20.05
N GLU A 681 29.59 1.92 20.47
CA GLU A 681 30.35 2.61 21.51
C GLU A 681 30.43 1.83 22.82
N ARG A 682 29.34 1.17 23.24
CA ARG A 682 29.31 0.36 24.47
C ARG A 682 30.29 -0.81 24.49
N TRP A 683 30.77 -1.26 23.32
CA TRP A 683 31.76 -2.33 23.22
C TRP A 683 33.19 -1.81 23.11
N ARG A 684 33.39 -0.50 22.94
CA ARG A 684 34.72 0.11 22.93
C ARG A 684 35.17 0.32 24.37
N ARG A 685 36.38 -0.11 24.68
CA ARG A 685 36.99 -0.01 26.02
C ARG A 685 38.11 1.03 26.00
N GLU A 686 39.04 0.93 26.95
CA GLU A 686 40.33 1.63 26.92
C GLU A 686 40.96 1.47 25.53
N ASN A 687 41.43 2.58 24.94
CA ASN A 687 41.92 2.70 23.57
C ASN A 687 40.87 2.68 22.43
N GLY A 688 39.58 2.81 22.74
CA GLY A 688 38.53 2.97 21.73
C GLY A 688 38.24 1.73 20.87
N VAL A 689 38.76 0.57 21.28
CA VAL A 689 38.62 -0.72 20.59
C VAL A 689 38.07 -1.81 21.53
N PRO A 690 37.50 -2.92 21.02
CA PRO A 690 36.81 -3.89 21.86
C PRO A 690 37.64 -4.71 22.84
N PHE A 691 38.91 -4.99 22.53
CA PHE A 691 39.78 -5.79 23.39
C PHE A 691 40.91 -5.01 24.08
N SER A 692 40.91 -3.68 23.96
CA SER A 692 41.92 -2.78 24.54
C SER A 692 43.37 -3.16 24.22
N THR A 693 43.60 -3.77 23.06
CA THR A 693 44.99 -4.08 22.66
C THR A 693 45.72 -2.80 22.28
N ASP A 694 46.87 -2.55 22.92
CA ASP A 694 47.72 -1.39 22.63
C ASP A 694 48.16 -1.37 21.16
N GLU A 695 48.39 -0.17 20.63
CA GLU A 695 48.90 -0.01 19.26
C GLU A 695 50.32 -0.57 19.09
N SER A 696 51.08 -0.66 20.18
CA SER A 696 52.41 -1.28 20.25
C SER A 696 52.36 -2.81 20.32
N ALA A 697 51.18 -3.42 20.49
CA ALA A 697 51.05 -4.87 20.50
C ALA A 697 51.56 -5.42 19.16
N VAL A 698 52.63 -6.21 19.21
CA VAL A 698 53.37 -6.68 18.03
C VAL A 698 52.45 -7.51 17.13
N LEU A 699 51.81 -6.84 16.18
CA LEU A 699 51.15 -7.51 15.07
C LEU A 699 52.25 -8.13 14.20
N PRO A 700 52.01 -9.33 13.63
CA PRO A 700 53.00 -9.92 12.76
C PRO A 700 53.26 -9.04 11.52
N PRO A 701 54.44 -9.14 10.88
CA PRO A 701 54.84 -8.28 9.74
C PRO A 701 53.90 -8.29 8.51
N TRP A 702 52.95 -9.22 8.44
CA TRP A 702 51.93 -9.22 7.39
C TRP A 702 50.78 -8.25 7.66
N ALA A 703 50.63 -7.74 8.89
CA ALA A 703 49.58 -6.78 9.25
C ALA A 703 49.78 -5.45 8.51
N ASP A 704 51.03 -5.01 8.36
CA ASP A 704 51.40 -3.82 7.58
C ASP A 704 51.09 -3.98 6.08
N GLN A 705 50.90 -5.21 5.61
CA GLN A 705 50.53 -5.52 4.23
C GLN A 705 49.01 -5.50 3.99
N LEU A 706 48.21 -5.24 5.04
CA LEU A 706 46.77 -5.09 4.90
C LEU A 706 46.46 -3.74 4.24
N PRO A 707 45.78 -3.71 3.08
CA PRO A 707 45.59 -2.48 2.33
C PRO A 707 44.66 -1.51 3.08
N PRO A 708 44.96 -0.20 3.12
CA PRO A 708 43.98 0.79 3.57
C PRO A 708 42.80 0.80 2.58
N VAL A 709 41.58 0.63 3.07
CA VAL A 709 40.39 0.57 2.20
C VAL A 709 39.49 1.77 2.46
N SER A 710 39.48 2.74 1.55
CA SER A 710 38.64 3.95 1.64
C SER A 710 37.16 3.71 1.28
N GLN A 711 36.82 2.54 0.74
CA GLN A 711 35.45 2.26 0.28
C GLN A 711 34.45 2.10 1.43
N PRO A 712 33.18 2.52 1.23
CA PRO A 712 32.13 2.41 2.24
C PRO A 712 31.87 0.95 2.62
N ILE A 713 31.71 0.71 3.92
CA ILE A 713 31.51 -0.63 4.45
C ILE A 713 30.03 -1.03 4.44
N SER A 714 29.74 -2.24 3.94
CA SER A 714 28.40 -2.81 3.95
C SER A 714 28.31 -3.84 5.06
N PHE A 715 27.35 -3.67 5.97
CA PHE A 715 27.15 -4.60 7.07
C PHE A 715 26.93 -6.05 6.58
N VAL A 716 25.99 -6.26 5.66
CA VAL A 716 25.63 -7.60 5.17
C VAL A 716 26.74 -8.24 4.34
N ARG A 717 27.47 -7.46 3.54
CA ARG A 717 28.48 -7.99 2.61
C ARG A 717 29.85 -8.13 3.25
N HIS A 718 30.23 -7.23 4.15
CA HIS A 718 31.59 -7.11 4.67
C HIS A 718 31.66 -7.44 6.16
N VAL A 719 30.90 -6.75 7.01
CA VAL A 719 31.00 -6.87 8.48
C VAL A 719 30.52 -8.23 8.97
N GLN A 720 29.29 -8.62 8.62
CA GLN A 720 28.68 -9.84 9.11
C GLN A 720 29.48 -11.12 8.76
N PRO A 721 29.95 -11.30 7.52
CA PRO A 721 30.81 -12.44 7.19
C PRO A 721 32.12 -12.43 7.98
N LEU A 722 32.78 -11.27 8.12
CA LEU A 722 34.03 -11.12 8.85
C LEU A 722 33.87 -11.50 10.33
N TYR A 723 32.87 -10.92 11.00
CA TYR A 723 32.68 -11.15 12.43
C TYR A 723 32.32 -12.61 12.72
N LYS A 724 31.56 -13.26 11.83
CA LYS A 724 31.33 -14.71 11.92
C LYS A 724 32.61 -15.55 11.77
N MET A 725 33.60 -15.07 11.01
CA MET A 725 34.89 -15.75 10.92
C MET A 725 35.69 -15.60 12.22
N PHE A 726 35.72 -14.41 12.83
CA PHE A 726 36.32 -14.20 14.15
C PHE A 726 35.64 -15.01 15.25
N ILE A 727 34.30 -14.97 15.33
CA ILE A 727 33.54 -15.78 16.30
C ILE A 727 33.92 -17.25 16.18
N LYS A 728 33.98 -17.77 14.95
CA LYS A 728 34.40 -19.15 14.72
C LYS A 728 35.86 -19.39 15.14
N ALA A 729 36.78 -18.49 14.81
CA ALA A 729 38.18 -18.61 15.17
C ALA A 729 38.38 -18.62 16.69
N PHE A 730 37.77 -17.68 17.42
CA PHE A 730 37.81 -17.63 18.88
C PHE A 730 37.23 -18.89 19.53
N TYR A 731 36.13 -19.45 19.01
CA TYR A 731 35.63 -20.73 19.53
C TYR A 731 36.57 -21.91 19.26
N LEU A 732 37.27 -21.92 18.12
CA LEU A 732 38.25 -22.97 17.80
C LEU A 732 39.51 -22.88 18.68
N ASP A 733 39.85 -21.68 19.13
CA ASP A 733 40.99 -21.39 20.03
C ASP A 733 40.55 -21.30 21.51
N GLU A 734 39.34 -21.77 21.84
CA GLU A 734 38.77 -21.82 23.19
C GLU A 734 38.56 -20.47 23.91
N ASP A 735 38.78 -19.34 23.23
CA ASP A 735 38.49 -17.98 23.75
C ASP A 735 37.00 -17.63 23.66
N ARG A 736 36.20 -18.27 24.51
CA ARG A 736 34.74 -18.07 24.56
C ARG A 736 34.36 -16.64 24.94
N ALA A 737 35.20 -15.94 25.70
CA ALA A 737 34.95 -14.57 26.12
C ALA A 737 35.01 -13.61 24.92
N ALA A 738 36.07 -13.70 24.11
CA ALA A 738 36.18 -12.91 22.89
C ALA A 738 35.08 -13.26 21.87
N ALA A 739 34.75 -14.55 21.72
CA ALA A 739 33.65 -14.98 20.86
C ALA A 739 32.30 -14.34 21.27
N LYS A 740 31.98 -14.34 22.57
CA LYS A 740 30.76 -13.70 23.10
C LYS A 740 30.76 -12.18 22.87
N CYS A 741 31.90 -11.52 23.06
CA CYS A 741 32.06 -10.08 22.77
C CYS A 741 31.72 -9.77 21.31
N VAL A 742 32.34 -10.47 20.35
CA VAL A 742 32.08 -10.26 18.91
C VAL A 742 30.64 -10.62 18.52
N VAL A 743 30.02 -11.63 19.14
CA VAL A 743 28.58 -11.92 18.96
C VAL A 743 27.72 -10.75 19.43
N GLY A 744 28.06 -10.14 20.57
CA GLY A 744 27.39 -8.96 21.10
C GLY A 744 27.45 -7.79 20.12
N ILE A 745 28.64 -7.44 19.64
CA ILE A 745 28.84 -6.40 18.63
C ILE A 745 28.05 -6.71 17.36
N LEU A 746 28.13 -7.95 16.85
CA LEU A 746 27.44 -8.34 15.63
C LEU A 746 25.92 -8.22 15.73
N ARG A 747 25.33 -8.50 16.90
CA ARG A 747 23.88 -8.38 17.14
C ARG A 747 23.44 -6.93 17.14
N GLU A 748 24.21 -6.06 17.78
CA GLU A 748 23.90 -4.64 17.87
C GLU A 748 24.09 -3.90 16.55
N GLU A 749 25.20 -4.12 15.86
CA GLU A 749 25.42 -3.53 14.53
C GLU A 749 24.37 -4.01 13.53
N LYS A 750 23.85 -5.22 13.69
CA LYS A 750 22.70 -5.70 12.92
C LYS A 750 21.43 -4.91 13.25
N ALA A 751 21.17 -4.63 14.52
CA ALA A 751 20.02 -3.85 14.95
C ALA A 751 20.11 -2.41 14.40
N LEU A 752 21.26 -1.76 14.55
CA LEU A 752 21.52 -0.42 14.01
C LEU A 752 21.38 -0.37 12.48
N GLU A 753 21.86 -1.39 11.74
CA GLU A 753 21.66 -1.42 10.28
C GLU A 753 20.19 -1.61 9.89
N ILE A 754 19.43 -2.41 10.65
CA ILE A 754 17.98 -2.56 10.45
C ILE A 754 17.30 -1.20 10.68
N GLU A 755 17.62 -0.53 11.78
CA GLU A 755 17.07 0.78 12.11
C GLU A 755 17.41 1.84 11.06
N ARG A 756 18.68 1.97 10.63
CA ARG A 756 19.10 2.88 9.55
C ARG A 756 18.37 2.57 8.23
N ARG A 757 18.10 1.30 7.96
CA ARG A 757 17.37 0.88 6.76
C ARG A 757 15.88 1.19 6.88
N GLU A 758 15.30 1.06 8.05
CA GLU A 758 13.92 1.44 8.35
C GLU A 758 13.74 2.95 8.32
N ALA A 759 14.67 3.73 8.85
CA ALA A 759 14.72 5.19 8.75
C ALA A 759 14.80 5.66 7.29
N ARG A 760 15.72 5.10 6.49
CA ARG A 760 15.76 5.38 5.04
C ARG A 760 14.46 4.99 4.34
N SER A 761 13.85 3.87 4.74
CA SER A 761 12.57 3.45 4.19
C SER A 761 11.42 4.36 4.64
N ARG A 762 11.44 4.92 5.87
CA ARG A 762 10.51 5.96 6.36
C ARG A 762 10.64 7.24 5.54
N SER A 763 11.86 7.75 5.37
CA SER A 763 12.10 8.94 4.54
C SER A 763 11.63 8.75 3.09
N VAL A 764 11.88 7.58 2.47
CA VAL A 764 11.35 7.27 1.14
C VAL A 764 9.81 7.16 1.15
N ARG A 765 9.20 6.59 2.21
CA ARG A 765 7.74 6.54 2.37
C ARG A 765 7.15 7.93 2.40
N GLU A 766 7.68 8.80 3.25
CA GLU A 766 7.26 10.20 3.38
C GLU A 766 7.41 10.95 2.05
N GLY A 767 8.51 10.72 1.32
CA GLY A 767 8.71 11.31 -0.02
C GLY A 767 7.65 10.86 -1.03
N VAL A 768 7.24 9.58 -1.03
CA VAL A 768 6.16 9.10 -1.91
C VAL A 768 4.81 9.64 -1.48
N ILE A 769 4.52 9.68 -0.17
CA ILE A 769 3.25 10.22 0.36
C ILE A 769 3.13 11.71 0.01
N ARG A 770 4.18 12.51 0.26
CA ARG A 770 4.23 13.93 -0.12
C ARG A 770 4.04 14.12 -1.62
N LYS A 771 4.66 13.27 -2.45
CA LYS A 771 4.46 13.32 -3.90
C LYS A 771 3.00 13.00 -4.30
N GLN A 772 2.38 12.01 -3.66
CA GLN A 772 0.97 11.67 -3.92
C GLN A 772 0.01 12.76 -3.44
N ALA A 773 0.27 13.37 -2.28
CA ALA A 773 -0.50 14.51 -1.79
C ALA A 773 -0.41 15.70 -2.77
N ARG A 774 0.81 16.00 -3.29
CA ARG A 774 1.01 17.00 -4.35
C ARG A 774 0.21 16.67 -5.61
N GLU A 775 0.23 15.42 -6.06
CA GLU A 775 -0.51 14.99 -7.25
C GLU A 775 -2.04 15.06 -7.05
N ARG A 776 -2.53 15.00 -5.81
CA ARG A 776 -3.95 15.17 -5.46
C ARG A 776 -4.38 16.62 -5.25
N GLY A 777 -3.44 17.57 -5.29
CA GLY A 777 -3.74 18.97 -4.98
C GLY A 777 -4.03 19.23 -3.50
N GLU A 778 -3.59 18.33 -2.61
CA GLU A 778 -3.79 18.43 -1.15
C GLU A 778 -2.71 19.30 -0.45
N PHE A 779 -2.01 20.18 -1.18
CA PHE A 779 -1.06 21.09 -0.54
C PHE A 779 -1.82 22.29 0.05
N LEU A 780 -1.88 22.32 1.38
CA LEU A 780 -1.95 23.55 2.16
C LEU A 780 -0.83 24.46 1.66
N GLU A 781 -1.18 25.69 1.26
CA GLU A 781 -0.21 26.78 1.20
C GLU A 781 0.48 26.81 2.58
N GLU A 782 1.74 26.36 2.64
CA GLU A 782 2.62 26.75 3.73
C GLU A 782 2.74 28.27 3.59
N VAL A 783 1.91 28.97 4.38
CA VAL A 783 2.03 30.40 4.63
C VAL A 783 3.41 30.58 5.26
N GLU A 784 4.34 31.14 4.49
CA GLU A 784 5.52 31.83 5.03
C GLU A 784 5.10 33.08 5.81
#